data_AF-A0A6C0CX55-F1
#
_entry.id   AF-A0A6C0CX55-F1
#
_cell.length_a   1.000
_cell.length_b   1.000
_cell.length_c   1.000
_cell.angle_alpha   90.00
_cell.angle_beta   90.00
_cell.angle_gamma   90.00
#
_symmetry.space_group_name_H-M   'P 1'
#
loop_
_entity.id
_entity.type
_entity.pdbx_description
1 polymer ?
#
loop_
_entity_poly.entity_id
_entity_poly.type
_entity_poly.pdbx_seq_one_letter_code
_entity_poly.pdbx_strand_id
1 'polypeptide(L)'
;MEAIKSMMDKIEERNLPPTLKQGLNFKKYQKEITTNPRAVAIANDLEEKETTTIQGFNNSMNEENEESAQIVEGFATQSTTMSETIVTPSSPISQEILSQLSQLNKLQTEYDSLIEQYKTANTSSLEKVTTTLTNITNNPYANKNVTLSNGKTYYVTNKGTSKLYDSNATYYATNGKNNCPSGSTSLNLKSLSDVTMSGSNMVSGQSCGNEGSSVFVKKTLNTPTSDYVGCYNDSTTSPSMTSVNNGSKIYNYETCQEAAVNSGSSYFGLQGLDTTTNLSSCYISNDLATAQKYKVAKTMCNADSNGYVYGNTLVNAIYKSPTGAATYVGTYKDTPTRAMTLVNNGSNSFTYETCKKQAMNTGNTYFALQNFNSKRQTAQCAVSNDFTKASQYGEKPKSSYTGKDKKTYGGGWANAIYQLESDLSNYKGCYNDRADAPAMTPLGSGKSTYSFSTCKDEAVKGGYGYFALQGTGSGSSKCFASNELSTAKKYGEAKPCSKSLDGQTYGNNGINAIYKMNELGDASSVGKMGYVDYNSNVTEFPDSMIGLSLTYEKYNNYGTTLASTSSLQNATYDTAVAKCNGNSSCYGFTLDSSTNVASFYGKDIVNPSNRILKPNTTLYVRNKMLQNLNNACNKQVVNIDSSQWKNYVKKSGYMSPSSTCDLSTAIVSSSTKSNQIQTAIISKAKEIVKILNNLNKKSDSINNTTGLNTNMIQSNIQKYNDVIVEMSEFTDVRENNISNIVKESDIKVLQENYGYMFWSILAIATVIVTMNIMRK
;
A
#
# COMPACT_ATOMS: atom_id res chain seq x y z
N MET A 1 -20.33 -13.64 -2.96
CA MET A 1 -21.18 -13.95 -1.79
C MET A 1 -21.12 -15.42 -1.40
N GLU A 2 -21.36 -16.37 -2.30
CA GLU A 2 -21.32 -17.81 -1.97
C GLU A 2 -19.94 -18.35 -1.53
N ALA A 3 -18.84 -17.82 -2.06
CA ALA A 3 -17.49 -18.26 -1.67
C ALA A 3 -17.08 -17.80 -0.25
N ILE A 4 -17.52 -16.63 0.18
CA ILE A 4 -17.29 -16.09 1.54
C ILE A 4 -18.21 -16.83 2.53
N LYS A 5 -19.47 -17.03 2.15
CA LYS A 5 -20.44 -17.83 2.90
C LYS A 5 -19.95 -19.27 3.10
N SER A 6 -19.43 -19.92 2.06
CA SER A 6 -18.85 -21.27 2.13
C SER A 6 -17.59 -21.38 3.00
N MET A 7 -16.82 -20.30 3.13
CA MET A 7 -15.64 -20.25 3.98
C MET A 7 -16.00 -20.02 5.46
N MET A 8 -17.03 -19.21 5.74
CA MET A 8 -17.55 -18.99 7.10
C MET A 8 -18.34 -20.20 7.61
N ASP A 9 -19.18 -20.83 6.76
CA ASP A 9 -19.95 -22.04 7.10
C ASP A 9 -19.05 -23.24 7.47
N LYS A 10 -17.81 -23.30 6.95
CA LYS A 10 -16.84 -24.36 7.25
C LYS A 10 -16.05 -24.17 8.55
N ILE A 11 -16.06 -22.96 9.12
CA ILE A 11 -15.28 -22.62 10.33
C ILE A 11 -16.13 -22.76 11.61
N GLU A 12 -17.46 -22.65 11.52
CA GLU A 12 -18.31 -22.46 12.71
C GLU A 12 -18.97 -23.70 13.33
N GLU A 13 -19.16 -24.84 12.66
CA GLU A 13 -20.07 -25.87 13.22
C GLU A 13 -19.55 -26.69 14.43
N ARG A 14 -18.25 -26.65 14.76
CA ARG A 14 -17.71 -27.55 15.82
C ARG A 14 -17.61 -26.96 17.22
N ASN A 15 -17.88 -25.66 17.43
CA ASN A 15 -17.75 -25.00 18.75
C ASN A 15 -18.91 -24.05 19.11
N LEU A 16 -20.12 -24.27 18.56
CA LEU A 16 -21.27 -23.41 18.88
C LEU A 16 -21.91 -23.77 20.23
N PRO A 17 -22.26 -22.78 21.07
CA PRO A 17 -23.04 -22.98 22.28
C PRO A 17 -24.43 -23.61 21.96
N PRO A 18 -25.00 -24.41 22.89
CA PRO A 18 -26.30 -25.08 22.68
C PRO A 18 -27.45 -24.15 22.30
N THR A 19 -27.44 -22.92 22.81
CA THR A 19 -28.44 -21.86 22.52
C THR A 19 -28.37 -21.37 21.08
N LEU A 20 -27.16 -21.23 20.51
CA LEU A 20 -26.98 -20.83 19.11
C LEU A 20 -27.41 -21.95 18.14
N LYS A 21 -27.19 -23.21 18.54
CA LYS A 21 -27.65 -24.39 17.80
C LYS A 21 -29.18 -24.48 17.79
N GLN A 22 -29.84 -24.14 18.90
CA GLN A 22 -31.30 -24.01 18.95
C GLN A 22 -31.83 -22.86 18.07
N GLY A 23 -31.19 -21.68 18.10
CA GLY A 23 -31.58 -20.54 17.26
C GLY A 23 -31.43 -20.81 15.75
N LEU A 24 -30.33 -21.47 15.33
CA LEU A 24 -30.13 -21.89 13.94
C LEU A 24 -31.16 -22.93 13.49
N ASN A 25 -31.49 -23.89 14.36
CA ASN A 25 -32.54 -24.88 14.10
C ASN A 25 -33.91 -24.21 13.98
N PHE A 26 -34.22 -23.21 14.80
CA PHE A 26 -35.46 -22.45 14.72
C PHE A 26 -35.57 -21.64 13.42
N LYS A 27 -34.48 -20.97 12.99
CA LYS A 27 -34.41 -20.29 11.67
C LYS A 27 -34.54 -21.25 10.50
N LYS A 28 -33.94 -22.44 10.60
CA LYS A 28 -34.10 -23.51 9.60
C LYS A 28 -35.56 -23.97 9.53
N TYR A 29 -36.21 -24.12 10.69
CA TYR A 29 -37.63 -24.49 10.79
C TYR A 29 -38.56 -23.42 10.22
N GLN A 30 -38.34 -22.13 10.52
CA GLN A 30 -39.10 -21.01 9.92
C GLN A 30 -38.93 -20.95 8.40
N LYS A 31 -37.70 -21.17 7.92
CA LYS A 31 -37.43 -21.22 6.48
C LYS A 31 -38.09 -22.42 5.81
N GLU A 32 -38.07 -23.59 6.44
CA GLU A 32 -38.80 -24.78 5.99
C GLU A 32 -40.32 -24.54 5.95
N ILE A 33 -40.89 -23.80 6.92
CA ILE A 33 -42.31 -23.40 6.90
C ILE A 33 -42.62 -22.46 5.72
N THR A 34 -41.77 -21.46 5.45
CA THR A 34 -42.00 -20.49 4.35
C THR A 34 -41.70 -21.02 2.94
N THR A 35 -40.93 -22.09 2.82
CA THR A 35 -40.52 -22.66 1.53
C THR A 35 -41.19 -23.99 1.19
N ASN A 36 -41.83 -24.64 2.17
CA ASN A 36 -42.59 -25.85 1.95
C ASN A 36 -44.00 -25.48 1.45
N PRO A 37 -44.36 -25.78 0.18
CA PRO A 37 -45.63 -25.40 -0.40
C PRO A 37 -46.83 -25.96 0.37
N ARG A 38 -46.66 -27.08 1.08
CA ARG A 38 -47.71 -27.70 1.92
C ARG A 38 -47.89 -26.96 3.24
N ALA A 39 -46.82 -26.42 3.82
CA ALA A 39 -46.88 -25.61 5.04
C ALA A 39 -47.40 -24.19 4.74
N VAL A 40 -47.02 -23.62 3.61
CA VAL A 40 -47.58 -22.36 3.08
C VAL A 40 -49.05 -22.54 2.73
N ALA A 41 -49.44 -23.67 2.11
CA ALA A 41 -50.85 -23.96 1.86
C ALA A 41 -51.64 -24.13 3.17
N ILE A 42 -51.10 -24.79 4.20
CA ILE A 42 -51.76 -24.91 5.51
C ILE A 42 -51.86 -23.54 6.21
N ALA A 43 -50.82 -22.71 6.13
CA ALA A 43 -50.84 -21.36 6.69
C ALA A 43 -51.87 -20.46 5.98
N ASN A 44 -51.95 -20.54 4.65
CA ASN A 44 -52.92 -19.80 3.85
C ASN A 44 -54.35 -20.34 4.03
N ASP A 45 -54.54 -21.66 4.18
CA ASP A 45 -55.86 -22.29 4.44
C ASP A 45 -56.36 -22.01 5.88
N LEU A 46 -55.44 -21.68 6.80
CA LEU A 46 -55.75 -21.14 8.14
C LEU A 46 -56.06 -19.63 8.12
N GLU A 47 -55.51 -18.89 7.16
CA GLU A 47 -55.79 -17.46 6.95
C GLU A 47 -57.08 -17.21 6.14
N GLU A 48 -57.47 -18.11 5.23
CA GLU A 48 -58.70 -18.00 4.42
C GLU A 48 -59.97 -18.49 5.13
N LYS A 49 -59.86 -19.22 6.24
CA LYS A 49 -61.02 -19.67 7.04
C LYS A 49 -61.34 -18.77 8.23
N GLU A 50 -61.50 -17.48 7.96
CA GLU A 50 -62.51 -16.68 8.66
C GLU A 50 -63.88 -16.95 8.01
N THR A 51 -64.44 -18.14 8.25
CA THR A 51 -65.87 -18.38 8.03
C THR A 51 -66.47 -19.02 9.26
N THR A 52 -67.48 -18.34 9.79
CA THR A 52 -68.35 -18.73 10.90
C THR A 52 -69.16 -19.98 10.55
N THR A 53 -68.56 -21.19 10.55
CA THR A 53 -69.24 -22.46 10.89
C THR A 53 -68.24 -23.63 10.83
N ILE A 54 -68.01 -24.30 11.95
CA ILE A 54 -67.61 -25.73 11.95
C ILE A 54 -68.86 -26.52 12.34
N GLN A 55 -69.50 -27.16 11.36
CA GLN A 55 -70.43 -28.25 11.60
C GLN A 55 -69.64 -29.46 12.12
N GLY A 56 -70.14 -30.06 13.20
CA GLY A 56 -69.72 -31.38 13.65
C GLY A 56 -69.16 -31.39 15.07
N PHE A 57 -69.98 -31.04 16.06
CA PHE A 57 -70.18 -31.77 17.31
C PHE A 57 -71.18 -30.98 18.16
N ASN A 58 -72.47 -31.17 17.90
CA ASN A 58 -73.52 -31.05 18.92
C ASN A 58 -74.70 -31.92 18.48
N ASN A 59 -74.79 -33.10 19.09
CA ASN A 59 -76.05 -33.81 19.22
C ASN A 59 -76.88 -33.05 20.25
N SER A 60 -78.05 -32.56 19.85
CA SER A 60 -79.22 -32.57 20.71
C SER A 60 -80.46 -32.70 19.84
N MET A 61 -81.32 -33.67 20.19
CA MET A 61 -82.71 -33.64 19.77
C MET A 61 -83.37 -32.39 20.40
N ASN A 62 -83.85 -31.55 19.48
CA ASN A 62 -85.04 -30.68 19.47
C ASN A 62 -85.35 -29.68 20.61
N GLU A 63 -85.60 -28.46 20.09
CA GLU A 63 -86.59 -27.44 20.45
C GLU A 63 -86.45 -26.62 21.75
N GLU A 64 -86.12 -25.35 21.50
CA GLU A 64 -86.59 -24.09 22.10
C GLU A 64 -86.20 -23.68 23.55
N ASN A 65 -85.46 -22.55 23.56
CA ASN A 65 -85.42 -21.43 24.53
C ASN A 65 -84.77 -21.60 25.91
N GLU A 66 -83.55 -21.06 26.10
CA GLU A 66 -83.23 -19.79 26.81
C GLU A 66 -81.70 -19.54 27.01
N GLU A 67 -81.37 -18.24 27.05
CA GLU A 67 -80.12 -17.48 27.34
C GLU A 67 -78.79 -18.14 27.80
N SER A 68 -77.66 -17.70 27.20
CA SER A 68 -76.41 -17.36 27.94
C SER A 68 -75.34 -16.66 27.07
N ALA A 69 -74.45 -15.94 27.76
CA ALA A 69 -73.59 -14.82 27.34
C ALA A 69 -72.50 -15.09 26.28
N GLN A 70 -72.20 -14.05 25.49
CA GLN A 70 -71.10 -13.98 24.51
C GLN A 70 -69.73 -13.68 25.16
N ILE A 71 -68.72 -14.44 24.74
CA ILE A 71 -67.29 -14.12 24.87
C ILE A 71 -66.82 -13.52 23.54
N VAL A 72 -66.13 -12.38 23.58
CA VAL A 72 -65.49 -11.73 22.42
C VAL A 72 -63.97 -11.79 22.60
N GLU A 73 -63.28 -12.50 21.70
CA GLU A 73 -61.83 -12.44 21.50
C GLU A 73 -61.50 -11.70 20.19
N GLY A 74 -60.49 -10.84 20.24
CA GLY A 74 -59.90 -10.19 19.06
C GLY A 74 -59.59 -8.71 19.31
N PHE A 75 -58.32 -8.34 19.45
CA PHE A 75 -57.89 -6.93 19.37
C PHE A 75 -56.54 -6.83 18.64
N ALA A 76 -56.61 -6.58 17.34
CA ALA A 76 -55.54 -5.95 16.58
C ALA A 76 -56.10 -4.73 15.86
N THR A 77 -55.31 -3.67 15.87
CA THR A 77 -55.44 -2.42 15.08
C THR A 77 -56.52 -1.42 15.49
N GLN A 78 -56.21 -0.61 16.53
CA GLN A 78 -56.50 0.83 16.47
C GLN A 78 -55.62 1.59 17.47
N SER A 79 -54.75 2.44 16.94
CA SER A 79 -54.11 3.51 17.70
C SER A 79 -55.20 4.51 18.07
N THR A 80 -55.77 4.34 19.26
CA THR A 80 -56.61 5.36 19.88
C THR A 80 -55.84 5.96 21.04
N THR A 81 -55.60 7.27 20.95
CA THR A 81 -55.33 8.12 22.10
C THR A 81 -56.26 7.72 23.23
N MET A 82 -55.71 7.39 24.40
CA MET A 82 -56.50 7.14 25.61
C MET A 82 -57.32 8.41 25.89
N SER A 83 -58.56 8.40 25.42
CA SER A 83 -59.53 9.44 25.73
C SER A 83 -59.91 9.29 27.20
N GLU A 84 -59.85 10.42 27.90
CA GLU A 84 -60.16 10.58 29.31
C GLU A 84 -61.59 10.12 29.62
N THR A 85 -61.74 8.90 30.12
CA THR A 85 -62.88 8.54 30.98
C THR A 85 -62.31 7.86 32.22
N ILE A 86 -61.73 8.68 33.10
CA ILE A 86 -61.22 8.24 34.39
C ILE A 86 -62.41 8.04 35.34
N VAL A 87 -62.78 6.78 35.60
CA VAL A 87 -63.43 6.43 36.86
C VAL A 87 -62.35 6.53 37.94
N THR A 88 -62.42 7.55 38.78
CA THR A 88 -61.41 7.82 39.82
C THR A 88 -61.31 6.65 40.82
N PRO A 89 -60.15 5.98 40.95
CA PRO A 89 -59.94 4.99 42.00
C PRO A 89 -59.85 5.71 43.36
N SER A 90 -60.54 5.21 44.38
CA SER A 90 -60.65 5.84 45.71
C SER A 90 -59.53 5.45 46.70
N SER A 91 -58.44 4.83 46.22
CA SER A 91 -57.28 4.44 47.04
C SER A 91 -56.00 5.09 46.49
N PRO A 92 -55.20 5.78 47.33
CA PRO A 92 -53.92 6.39 46.92
C PRO A 92 -52.96 5.42 46.24
N ILE A 93 -52.98 4.14 46.65
CA ILE A 93 -52.12 3.08 46.10
C ILE A 93 -52.46 2.79 44.63
N SER A 94 -53.75 2.79 44.27
CA SER A 94 -54.19 2.51 42.90
C SER A 94 -53.88 3.65 41.93
N GLN A 95 -53.93 4.90 42.38
CA GLN A 95 -53.54 6.07 41.57
C GLN A 95 -52.03 6.08 41.29
N GLU A 96 -51.21 5.72 42.28
CA GLU A 96 -49.76 5.68 42.13
C GLU A 96 -49.31 4.55 41.18
N ILE A 97 -49.95 3.38 41.23
CA ILE A 97 -49.70 2.27 40.30
C ILE A 97 -50.05 2.68 38.86
N LEU A 98 -51.21 3.32 38.65
CA LEU A 98 -51.61 3.82 37.33
C LEU A 98 -50.62 4.85 36.77
N SER A 99 -50.12 5.76 37.61
CA SER A 99 -49.08 6.73 37.23
C SER A 99 -47.78 6.04 36.83
N GLN A 100 -47.35 5.01 37.57
CA GLN A 100 -46.12 4.26 37.26
C GLN A 100 -46.26 3.46 35.96
N LEU A 101 -47.45 2.90 35.68
CA LEU A 101 -47.75 2.20 34.43
C LEU A 101 -47.77 3.14 33.22
N SER A 102 -48.36 4.33 33.37
CA SER A 102 -48.33 5.37 32.31
C SER A 102 -46.90 5.81 32.00
N GLN A 103 -46.08 6.03 33.05
CA GLN A 103 -44.67 6.37 32.89
C GLN A 103 -43.86 5.24 32.24
N LEU A 104 -44.14 3.98 32.60
CA LEU A 104 -43.52 2.81 32.01
C LEU A 104 -43.83 2.71 30.51
N ASN A 105 -45.09 2.91 30.11
CA ASN A 105 -45.51 2.89 28.71
C ASN A 105 -44.79 3.96 27.88
N LYS A 106 -44.65 5.17 28.43
CA LYS A 106 -43.91 6.26 27.78
C LYS A 106 -42.43 5.92 27.59
N LEU A 107 -41.75 5.45 28.65
CA LEU A 107 -40.33 5.09 28.59
C LEU A 107 -40.07 3.93 27.64
N GLN A 108 -41.02 3.00 27.54
CA GLN A 108 -40.93 1.88 26.62
C GLN A 108 -41.07 2.34 25.16
N THR A 109 -41.99 3.27 24.88
CA THR A 109 -42.12 3.87 23.54
C THR A 109 -40.84 4.63 23.14
N GLU A 110 -40.24 5.38 24.07
CA GLU A 110 -38.96 6.06 23.86
C GLU A 110 -37.81 5.07 23.62
N TYR A 111 -37.78 3.98 24.39
CA TYR A 111 -36.82 2.88 24.24
C TYR A 111 -36.93 2.21 22.86
N ASP A 112 -38.14 1.85 22.44
CA ASP A 112 -38.39 1.20 21.14
C ASP A 112 -38.02 2.11 19.96
N SER A 113 -38.30 3.41 20.06
CA SER A 113 -37.88 4.40 19.07
C SER A 113 -36.35 4.49 18.95
N LEU A 114 -35.63 4.47 20.08
CA LEU A 114 -34.17 4.48 20.08
C LEU A 114 -33.59 3.19 19.49
N ILE A 115 -34.22 2.05 19.73
CA ILE A 115 -33.84 0.76 19.12
C ILE A 115 -34.00 0.81 17.60
N GLU A 116 -35.09 1.38 17.09
CA GLU A 116 -35.31 1.49 15.64
C GLU A 116 -34.32 2.46 14.97
N GLN A 117 -34.01 3.57 15.65
CA GLN A 117 -32.96 4.49 15.22
C GLN A 117 -31.59 3.81 15.21
N TYR A 118 -31.29 2.96 16.21
CA TYR A 118 -30.07 2.16 16.26
C TYR A 118 -29.98 1.19 15.07
N LYS A 119 -31.04 0.45 14.76
CA LYS A 119 -31.09 -0.47 13.60
C LYS A 119 -30.84 0.25 12.27
N THR A 120 -31.48 1.40 12.09
CA THR A 120 -31.33 2.21 10.86
C THR A 120 -29.92 2.75 10.72
N ALA A 121 -29.37 3.31 11.81
CA ALA A 121 -28.00 3.79 11.84
C ALA A 121 -27.01 2.65 11.55
N ASN A 122 -27.22 1.48 12.15
CA ASN A 122 -26.32 0.36 11.99
C ASN A 122 -26.34 -0.25 10.58
N THR A 123 -27.53 -0.39 9.98
CA THR A 123 -27.67 -0.88 8.61
C THR A 123 -26.98 0.07 7.62
N SER A 124 -27.17 1.39 7.79
CA SER A 124 -26.48 2.39 6.98
C SER A 124 -24.96 2.36 7.17
N SER A 125 -24.48 2.10 8.38
CA SER A 125 -23.04 1.94 8.66
C SER A 125 -22.47 0.69 8.01
N LEU A 126 -23.17 -0.45 8.09
CA LEU A 126 -22.75 -1.71 7.48
C LEU A 126 -22.69 -1.61 5.95
N GLU A 127 -23.68 -0.94 5.33
CA GLU A 127 -23.68 -0.64 3.90
C GLU A 127 -22.49 0.23 3.51
N LYS A 128 -22.22 1.32 4.24
CA LYS A 128 -21.06 2.19 3.99
C LYS A 128 -19.74 1.44 4.10
N VAL A 129 -19.57 0.59 5.11
CA VAL A 129 -18.37 -0.24 5.29
C VAL A 129 -18.24 -1.23 4.14
N THR A 130 -19.33 -1.88 3.74
CA THR A 130 -19.35 -2.85 2.64
C THR A 130 -19.01 -2.18 1.31
N THR A 131 -19.59 -1.02 1.01
CA THR A 131 -19.28 -0.25 -0.19
C THR A 131 -17.84 0.23 -0.18
N THR A 132 -17.34 0.73 0.95
CA THR A 132 -15.95 1.14 1.12
C THR A 132 -14.99 -0.03 0.87
N LEU A 133 -15.26 -1.20 1.45
CA LEU A 133 -14.45 -2.40 1.26
C LEU A 133 -14.50 -2.90 -0.18
N THR A 134 -15.66 -2.85 -0.83
CA THR A 134 -15.82 -3.20 -2.25
C THR A 134 -14.99 -2.26 -3.13
N ASN A 135 -15.04 -0.96 -2.87
CA ASN A 135 -14.27 0.05 -3.59
C ASN A 135 -12.76 -0.04 -3.34
N ILE A 136 -12.33 -0.60 -2.21
CA ILE A 136 -10.91 -0.84 -1.92
C ILE A 136 -10.41 -2.12 -2.62
N THR A 137 -11.23 -3.16 -2.66
CA THR A 137 -10.80 -4.51 -3.09
C THR A 137 -10.99 -4.76 -4.58
N ASN A 138 -12.00 -4.15 -5.22
CA ASN A 138 -12.41 -4.45 -6.60
C ASN A 138 -12.64 -3.18 -7.45
N ASN A 139 -11.76 -2.18 -7.35
CA ASN A 139 -11.88 -0.96 -8.16
C ASN A 139 -11.11 -1.07 -9.49
N PRO A 140 -11.80 -1.10 -10.65
CA PRO A 140 -11.15 -1.24 -11.96
C PRO A 140 -10.31 -0.01 -12.37
N TYR A 141 -10.49 1.10 -11.65
CA TYR A 141 -9.81 2.38 -11.89
C TYR A 141 -8.64 2.62 -10.93
N ALA A 142 -8.40 1.73 -9.96
CA ALA A 142 -7.28 1.83 -9.02
C ALA A 142 -5.94 2.03 -9.76
N ASN A 143 -5.11 2.93 -9.23
CA ASN A 143 -3.81 3.34 -9.78
C ASN A 143 -3.86 3.95 -11.20
N LYS A 144 -4.97 4.58 -11.59
CA LYS A 144 -5.11 5.19 -12.93
C LYS A 144 -5.50 6.65 -12.85
N ASN A 145 -5.08 7.43 -13.85
CA ASN A 145 -5.74 8.69 -14.14
C ASN A 145 -6.97 8.40 -15.02
N VAL A 146 -8.11 8.99 -14.68
CA VAL A 146 -9.37 8.84 -15.40
C VAL A 146 -9.93 10.21 -15.76
N THR A 147 -10.42 10.36 -16.98
CA THR A 147 -11.05 11.59 -17.47
C THR A 147 -12.53 11.34 -17.68
N LEU A 148 -13.39 12.09 -17.01
CA LEU A 148 -14.83 11.93 -17.09
C LEU A 148 -15.41 12.65 -18.30
N SER A 149 -16.68 12.38 -18.63
CA SER A 149 -17.38 13.03 -19.75
C SER A 149 -17.56 14.54 -19.58
N ASN A 150 -17.40 15.04 -18.36
CA ASN A 150 -17.37 16.47 -18.03
C ASN A 150 -16.00 17.14 -18.25
N GLY A 151 -15.00 16.41 -18.75
CA GLY A 151 -13.65 16.90 -19.02
C GLY A 151 -12.72 16.98 -17.81
N LYS A 152 -13.19 16.67 -16.60
CA LYS A 152 -12.35 16.63 -15.40
C LYS A 152 -11.54 15.34 -15.32
N THR A 153 -10.27 15.46 -14.97
CA THR A 153 -9.36 14.34 -14.78
C THR A 153 -9.09 14.10 -13.30
N TYR A 154 -9.09 12.83 -12.90
CA TYR A 154 -8.87 12.39 -11.52
C TYR A 154 -7.75 11.35 -11.49
N TYR A 155 -6.92 11.35 -10.45
CA TYR A 155 -6.13 10.19 -10.06
C TYR A 155 -6.95 9.32 -9.10
N VAL A 156 -7.04 8.02 -9.34
CA VAL A 156 -7.68 7.07 -8.42
C VAL A 156 -6.60 6.25 -7.73
N THR A 157 -6.50 6.34 -6.41
CA THR A 157 -5.49 5.64 -5.60
C THR A 157 -5.70 4.12 -5.62
N ASN A 158 -4.71 3.35 -5.17
CA ASN A 158 -4.87 1.88 -5.01
C ASN A 158 -5.92 1.50 -3.94
N LYS A 159 -6.40 2.45 -3.14
CA LYS A 159 -7.49 2.29 -2.16
C LYS A 159 -8.82 2.88 -2.62
N GLY A 160 -8.93 3.24 -3.90
CA GLY A 160 -10.18 3.66 -4.51
C GLY A 160 -10.61 5.09 -4.12
N THR A 161 -9.68 5.94 -3.72
CA THR A 161 -9.93 7.38 -3.48
C THR A 161 -9.69 8.15 -4.77
N SER A 162 -10.64 8.96 -5.22
CA SER A 162 -10.48 9.83 -6.38
C SER A 162 -10.00 11.23 -5.98
N LYS A 163 -8.89 11.66 -6.59
CA LYS A 163 -8.26 12.96 -6.38
C LYS A 163 -8.32 13.78 -7.65
N LEU A 164 -8.97 14.94 -7.62
CA LEU A 164 -9.12 15.80 -8.79
C LEU A 164 -7.79 16.47 -9.16
N TYR A 165 -7.45 16.48 -10.44
CA TYR A 165 -6.47 17.42 -10.98
C TYR A 165 -7.17 18.77 -11.19
N ASP A 166 -6.82 19.75 -10.37
CA ASP A 166 -7.43 21.08 -10.39
C ASP A 166 -7.02 21.93 -11.61
N SER A 167 -5.91 21.57 -12.25
CA SER A 167 -5.39 22.23 -13.44
C SER A 167 -4.57 21.28 -14.32
N ASN A 168 -4.44 21.62 -15.61
CA ASN A 168 -3.52 20.93 -16.52
C ASN A 168 -2.06 21.01 -16.07
N ALA A 169 -1.66 22.11 -15.41
CA ALA A 169 -0.31 22.25 -14.88
C ALA A 169 -0.03 21.21 -13.80
N THR A 170 -0.96 21.01 -12.87
CA THR A 170 -0.87 19.97 -11.84
C THR A 170 -0.79 18.58 -12.48
N TYR A 171 -1.64 18.30 -13.48
CA TYR A 171 -1.61 17.03 -14.21
C TYR A 171 -0.27 16.78 -14.91
N TYR A 172 0.29 17.73 -15.65
CA TYR A 172 1.58 17.53 -16.34
C TYR A 172 2.80 17.49 -15.41
N ALA A 173 2.68 18.09 -14.21
CA ALA A 173 3.71 18.01 -13.19
C ALA A 173 3.76 16.63 -12.51
N THR A 174 2.65 15.88 -12.47
CA THR A 174 2.55 14.57 -11.82
C THR A 174 2.53 13.40 -12.80
N ASN A 175 1.92 13.55 -13.97
CA ASN A 175 1.69 12.47 -14.93
C ASN A 175 3.00 11.76 -15.33
N GLY A 176 3.07 10.45 -15.04
CA GLY A 176 4.24 9.61 -15.31
C GLY A 176 5.47 9.88 -14.43
N LYS A 177 5.35 10.68 -13.36
CA LYS A 177 6.44 11.05 -12.45
C LYS A 177 6.11 10.62 -11.03
N ASN A 178 7.11 10.50 -10.15
CA ASN A 178 6.90 10.28 -8.72
C ASN A 178 5.97 9.09 -8.39
N ASN A 179 6.07 8.01 -9.18
CA ASN A 179 5.26 6.80 -9.09
C ASN A 179 3.77 6.99 -9.49
N CYS A 180 3.41 8.11 -10.13
CA CYS A 180 2.10 8.35 -10.69
C CYS A 180 1.94 7.74 -12.09
N PRO A 181 0.73 7.26 -12.44
CA PRO A 181 0.47 6.69 -13.76
C PRO A 181 0.66 7.72 -14.87
N SER A 182 1.08 7.23 -16.03
CA SER A 182 1.16 8.02 -17.27
C SER A 182 -0.11 7.88 -18.11
N GLY A 183 -0.50 8.96 -18.78
CA GLY A 183 -1.72 9.02 -19.57
C GLY A 183 -2.99 9.03 -18.72
N SER A 184 -4.15 9.07 -19.39
CA SER A 184 -5.47 9.04 -18.75
C SER A 184 -6.45 8.17 -19.53
N THR A 185 -7.32 7.45 -18.83
CA THR A 185 -8.42 6.67 -19.44
C THR A 185 -9.71 7.48 -19.46
N SER A 186 -10.31 7.69 -20.62
CA SER A 186 -11.61 8.37 -20.72
C SER A 186 -12.76 7.45 -20.30
N LEU A 187 -13.61 7.91 -19.39
CA LEU A 187 -14.79 7.20 -18.90
C LEU A 187 -16.05 7.94 -19.29
N ASN A 188 -17.06 7.21 -19.79
CA ASN A 188 -18.38 7.77 -20.03
C ASN A 188 -19.21 7.78 -18.73
N LEU A 189 -18.72 8.50 -17.73
CA LEU A 189 -19.36 8.67 -16.43
C LEU A 189 -19.38 10.16 -16.08
N LYS A 190 -20.47 10.62 -15.47
CA LYS A 190 -20.62 12.01 -14.99
C LYS A 190 -19.97 12.24 -13.61
N SER A 191 -19.89 11.19 -12.80
CA SER A 191 -19.37 11.20 -11.43
C SER A 191 -18.64 9.90 -11.11
N LEU A 192 -17.69 9.94 -10.17
CA LEU A 192 -17.01 8.78 -9.59
C LEU A 192 -17.52 8.45 -8.17
N SER A 193 -18.52 9.18 -7.65
CA SER A 193 -19.04 9.04 -6.29
C SER A 193 -19.48 7.62 -5.94
N ASP A 194 -19.95 6.87 -6.93
CA ASP A 194 -20.56 5.55 -6.71
C ASP A 194 -19.51 4.43 -6.72
N VAL A 195 -18.29 4.73 -7.18
CA VAL A 195 -17.19 3.76 -7.40
C VAL A 195 -15.90 4.15 -6.67
N THR A 196 -15.81 5.37 -6.13
CA THR A 196 -14.64 5.87 -5.40
C THR A 196 -15.04 6.69 -4.19
N MET A 197 -14.16 6.76 -3.20
CA MET A 197 -14.26 7.76 -2.14
C MET A 197 -13.73 9.09 -2.65
N SER A 198 -14.40 10.21 -2.40
CA SER A 198 -13.87 11.52 -2.78
C SER A 198 -12.68 11.88 -1.89
N GLY A 199 -11.56 12.21 -2.52
CA GLY A 199 -10.36 12.67 -1.86
C GLY A 199 -10.08 14.16 -2.02
N SER A 200 -8.94 14.58 -1.49
CA SER A 200 -8.34 15.89 -1.75
C SER A 200 -7.92 16.05 -3.23
N ASN A 201 -7.74 17.28 -3.69
CA ASN A 201 -7.15 17.52 -5.00
C ASN A 201 -5.69 17.04 -5.03
N MET A 202 -5.21 16.68 -6.22
CA MET A 202 -3.80 16.44 -6.47
C MET A 202 -3.01 17.73 -6.31
N VAL A 203 -1.80 17.64 -5.76
CA VAL A 203 -0.84 18.74 -5.71
C VAL A 203 0.20 18.57 -6.83
N SER A 204 0.67 19.68 -7.40
CA SER A 204 1.70 19.67 -8.44
C SER A 204 2.95 18.90 -7.99
N GLY A 205 3.35 17.89 -8.78
CA GLY A 205 4.50 17.02 -8.47
C GLY A 205 4.26 16.01 -7.34
N GLN A 206 3.04 15.86 -6.83
CA GLN A 206 2.70 14.90 -5.78
C GLN A 206 3.07 13.45 -6.15
N SER A 207 3.55 12.68 -5.17
CA SER A 207 3.74 11.24 -5.28
C SER A 207 2.44 10.44 -5.19
N CYS A 208 2.39 9.34 -5.96
CA CYS A 208 1.26 8.41 -5.99
C CYS A 208 1.65 7.01 -5.49
N GLY A 209 0.67 6.22 -5.09
CA GLY A 209 0.86 4.85 -4.67
C GLY A 209 1.23 4.71 -3.19
N ASN A 210 1.32 3.46 -2.75
CA ASN A 210 1.53 3.05 -1.36
C ASN A 210 0.41 3.43 -0.39
N GLU A 211 -0.76 3.88 -0.87
CA GLU A 211 -1.85 4.24 0.02
C GLU A 211 -2.32 3.03 0.84
N GLY A 212 -2.56 3.26 2.12
CA GLY A 212 -2.86 2.22 3.11
C GLY A 212 -1.65 1.42 3.59
N SER A 213 -0.43 1.79 3.22
CA SER A 213 0.80 1.09 3.61
C SER A 213 1.73 1.99 4.42
N SER A 214 2.56 1.35 5.25
CA SER A 214 3.70 2.02 5.87
C SER A 214 4.86 2.03 4.87
N VAL A 215 5.58 3.14 4.79
CA VAL A 215 6.74 3.32 3.89
C VAL A 215 8.00 3.59 4.69
N PHE A 216 9.15 3.13 4.18
CA PHE A 216 10.48 3.38 4.73
C PHE A 216 11.39 4.00 3.67
N VAL A 217 11.98 5.15 3.97
CA VAL A 217 12.88 5.83 3.04
C VAL A 217 14.26 5.18 3.10
N LYS A 218 14.53 4.31 2.13
CA LYS A 218 15.69 3.43 2.15
C LYS A 218 16.91 4.01 1.42
N LYS A 219 16.66 4.81 0.37
CA LYS A 219 17.69 5.37 -0.51
C LYS A 219 17.33 6.78 -0.95
N THR A 220 18.31 7.53 -1.43
CA THR A 220 18.13 8.92 -1.84
C THR A 220 17.45 9.06 -3.22
N LEU A 221 17.63 8.15 -4.18
CA LEU A 221 16.95 8.19 -5.50
C LEU A 221 16.70 6.80 -6.09
N ASN A 222 15.69 6.67 -6.98
CA ASN A 222 15.54 5.57 -7.93
C ASN A 222 16.22 5.87 -9.28
N THR A 223 16.66 4.81 -9.95
CA THR A 223 17.20 4.78 -11.32
C THR A 223 16.15 5.22 -12.37
N PRO A 224 16.57 5.71 -13.56
CA PRO A 224 15.66 6.13 -14.63
C PRO A 224 14.71 5.00 -15.08
N THR A 225 13.48 5.33 -15.47
CA THR A 225 12.41 4.38 -15.85
C THR A 225 12.62 3.74 -17.23
N SER A 226 12.21 2.47 -17.41
CA SER A 226 12.25 1.71 -18.69
C SER A 226 10.89 1.61 -19.37
N ASP A 227 10.82 1.66 -20.71
CA ASP A 227 9.59 1.44 -21.46
C ASP A 227 9.23 -0.05 -21.55
N TYR A 228 7.98 -0.44 -21.29
CA TYR A 228 7.52 -1.81 -21.48
C TYR A 228 7.24 -2.12 -22.96
N VAL A 229 7.79 -3.21 -23.47
CA VAL A 229 7.73 -3.58 -24.89
C VAL A 229 6.63 -4.62 -25.15
N GLY A 230 6.50 -5.62 -24.28
CA GLY A 230 5.49 -6.67 -24.43
C GLY A 230 5.94 -8.02 -23.92
N CYS A 231 5.09 -9.03 -24.13
CA CYS A 231 5.32 -10.39 -23.67
C CYS A 231 5.46 -11.41 -24.76
N TYR A 232 6.55 -12.17 -24.69
CA TYR A 232 6.98 -13.05 -25.77
C TYR A 232 7.35 -14.41 -25.19
N ASN A 233 6.99 -15.46 -25.92
CA ASN A 233 7.37 -16.81 -25.50
C ASN A 233 8.90 -16.96 -25.48
N ASP A 234 9.37 -17.92 -24.71
CA ASP A 234 10.76 -18.31 -24.59
C ASP A 234 10.92 -19.84 -24.72
N SER A 235 12.15 -20.32 -24.73
CA SER A 235 12.49 -21.73 -24.90
C SER A 235 13.52 -22.19 -23.88
N THR A 236 13.32 -23.40 -23.33
CA THR A 236 14.27 -24.04 -22.41
C THR A 236 15.59 -24.44 -23.08
N THR A 237 15.56 -24.75 -24.38
CA THR A 237 16.71 -25.26 -25.13
C THR A 237 17.37 -24.21 -26.01
N SER A 238 16.64 -23.14 -26.37
CA SER A 238 17.18 -22.02 -27.14
C SER A 238 16.60 -20.68 -26.69
N PRO A 239 16.97 -20.18 -25.50
CA PRO A 239 16.42 -18.93 -24.97
C PRO A 239 16.45 -17.76 -25.98
N SER A 240 15.42 -16.92 -25.98
CA SER A 240 15.31 -15.73 -26.84
C SER A 240 16.18 -14.56 -26.36
N MET A 241 16.60 -14.60 -25.09
CA MET A 241 17.46 -13.60 -24.46
C MET A 241 18.53 -14.31 -23.61
N THR A 242 19.63 -13.63 -23.28
CA THR A 242 20.70 -14.20 -22.46
C THR A 242 20.33 -14.12 -20.98
N SER A 243 20.40 -15.23 -20.25
CA SER A 243 20.10 -15.25 -18.82
C SER A 243 21.20 -14.60 -17.99
N VAL A 244 20.81 -13.88 -16.94
CA VAL A 244 21.71 -13.31 -15.93
C VAL A 244 21.80 -14.25 -14.75
N ASN A 245 22.99 -14.44 -14.17
CA ASN A 245 23.26 -15.36 -13.05
C ASN A 245 22.64 -16.75 -13.24
N ASN A 246 22.84 -17.33 -14.43
CA ASN A 246 22.35 -18.66 -14.79
C ASN A 246 20.82 -18.84 -14.59
N GLY A 247 20.05 -17.75 -14.73
CA GLY A 247 18.58 -17.80 -14.59
C GLY A 247 18.09 -17.84 -13.15
N SER A 248 18.91 -17.49 -12.16
CA SER A 248 18.50 -17.43 -10.74
C SER A 248 17.29 -16.51 -10.53
N LYS A 249 16.29 -16.97 -9.77
CA LYS A 249 15.07 -16.21 -9.44
C LYS A 249 15.27 -15.26 -8.27
N ILE A 250 16.14 -14.27 -8.45
CA ILE A 250 16.52 -13.30 -7.40
C ILE A 250 16.29 -11.84 -7.82
N TYR A 251 15.67 -11.63 -8.98
CA TYR A 251 15.55 -10.31 -9.59
C TYR A 251 14.11 -9.81 -9.56
N ASN A 252 13.92 -8.54 -9.25
CA ASN A 252 12.69 -7.80 -9.53
C ASN A 252 12.94 -6.83 -10.71
N TYR A 253 11.93 -6.05 -11.09
CA TYR A 253 12.06 -5.05 -12.16
C TYR A 253 13.28 -4.14 -12.00
N GLU A 254 13.44 -3.50 -10.84
CA GLU A 254 14.51 -2.53 -10.59
C GLU A 254 15.90 -3.17 -10.71
N THR A 255 16.08 -4.35 -10.10
CA THR A 255 17.38 -5.05 -10.10
C THR A 255 17.70 -5.69 -11.45
N CYS A 256 16.71 -6.09 -12.24
CA CYS A 256 16.92 -6.58 -13.60
C CYS A 256 17.19 -5.43 -14.58
N GLN A 257 16.51 -4.30 -14.42
CA GLN A 257 16.82 -3.06 -15.13
C GLN A 257 18.28 -2.65 -14.84
N GLU A 258 18.69 -2.66 -13.59
CA GLU A 258 20.07 -2.37 -13.18
C GLU A 258 21.06 -3.36 -13.81
N ALA A 259 20.74 -4.66 -13.86
CA ALA A 259 21.56 -5.65 -14.56
C ALA A 259 21.65 -5.38 -16.07
N ALA A 260 20.57 -4.92 -16.70
CA ALA A 260 20.53 -4.51 -18.11
C ALA A 260 21.43 -3.30 -18.35
N VAL A 261 21.34 -2.28 -17.50
CA VAL A 261 22.17 -1.07 -17.55
C VAL A 261 23.64 -1.42 -17.36
N ASN A 262 23.95 -2.21 -16.34
CA ASN A 262 25.32 -2.64 -16.03
C ASN A 262 25.92 -3.53 -17.14
N SER A 263 25.10 -4.27 -17.86
CA SER A 263 25.53 -5.07 -19.02
C SER A 263 25.55 -4.30 -20.34
N GLY A 264 25.01 -3.06 -20.37
CA GLY A 264 24.86 -2.27 -21.60
C GLY A 264 23.73 -2.77 -22.52
N SER A 265 22.86 -3.64 -22.02
CA SER A 265 21.80 -4.28 -22.80
C SER A 265 20.64 -3.34 -23.02
N SER A 266 20.22 -3.22 -24.29
CA SER A 266 19.14 -2.33 -24.76
C SER A 266 17.76 -2.80 -24.29
N TYR A 267 17.64 -4.08 -23.94
CA TYR A 267 16.41 -4.70 -23.44
C TYR A 267 16.72 -5.65 -22.28
N PHE A 268 15.75 -5.78 -21.38
CA PHE A 268 15.74 -6.85 -20.38
C PHE A 268 14.37 -7.51 -20.28
N GLY A 269 14.38 -8.77 -19.86
CA GLY A 269 13.23 -9.64 -19.74
C GLY A 269 13.12 -10.19 -18.33
N LEU A 270 11.93 -10.07 -17.74
CA LEU A 270 11.59 -10.71 -16.47
C LEU A 270 10.80 -11.98 -16.75
N GLN A 271 11.26 -13.13 -16.24
CA GLN A 271 10.65 -14.44 -16.51
C GLN A 271 10.49 -15.29 -15.26
N GLY A 272 9.39 -16.04 -15.20
CA GLY A 272 9.12 -17.03 -14.17
C GLY A 272 8.92 -16.43 -12.79
N LEU A 273 8.12 -15.34 -12.69
CA LEU A 273 7.77 -14.71 -11.42
C LEU A 273 7.35 -15.74 -10.37
N ASP A 274 7.99 -15.69 -9.21
CA ASP A 274 7.54 -16.34 -7.99
C ASP A 274 6.64 -15.37 -7.23
N THR A 275 5.34 -15.69 -7.20
CA THR A 275 4.31 -14.86 -6.57
C THR A 275 4.41 -14.80 -5.05
N THR A 276 5.22 -15.65 -4.42
CA THR A 276 5.45 -15.63 -2.97
C THR A 276 6.53 -14.61 -2.60
N THR A 277 7.57 -14.51 -3.43
CA THR A 277 8.75 -13.66 -3.18
C THR A 277 8.75 -12.36 -4.00
N ASN A 278 7.89 -12.25 -5.02
CA ASN A 278 7.91 -11.21 -6.05
C ASN A 278 9.26 -11.08 -6.78
N LEU A 279 9.96 -12.21 -6.93
CA LEU A 279 11.24 -12.29 -7.65
C LEU A 279 11.10 -13.19 -8.88
N SER A 280 11.91 -12.93 -9.89
CA SER A 280 11.94 -13.61 -11.17
C SER A 280 13.38 -13.83 -11.62
N SER A 281 13.54 -14.60 -12.69
CA SER A 281 14.79 -14.65 -13.44
C SER A 281 14.91 -13.37 -14.29
N CYS A 282 16.15 -12.94 -14.53
CA CYS A 282 16.47 -11.78 -15.36
C CYS A 282 17.18 -12.22 -16.64
N TYR A 283 16.75 -11.66 -17.77
CA TYR A 283 17.31 -11.91 -19.08
C TYR A 283 17.64 -10.58 -19.76
N ILE A 284 18.65 -10.56 -20.61
CA ILE A 284 19.14 -9.34 -21.27
C ILE A 284 19.34 -9.57 -22.78
N SER A 285 19.10 -8.54 -23.59
CA SER A 285 19.32 -8.58 -25.04
C SER A 285 19.63 -7.18 -25.60
N ASN A 286 20.33 -7.14 -26.73
CA ASN A 286 20.50 -5.95 -27.56
C ASN A 286 19.70 -6.00 -28.86
N ASP A 287 19.10 -7.14 -29.18
CA ASP A 287 18.32 -7.35 -30.40
C ASP A 287 16.87 -7.64 -30.03
N LEU A 288 15.99 -6.69 -30.35
CA LEU A 288 14.57 -6.81 -30.10
C LEU A 288 13.95 -7.95 -30.93
N ALA A 289 14.36 -8.13 -32.19
CA ALA A 289 13.80 -9.17 -33.04
C ALA A 289 14.13 -10.57 -32.50
N THR A 290 15.35 -10.75 -32.00
CA THR A 290 15.75 -12.00 -31.33
C THR A 290 14.96 -12.21 -30.03
N ALA A 291 14.74 -11.14 -29.24
CA ALA A 291 13.96 -11.21 -28.02
C ALA A 291 12.47 -11.53 -28.28
N GLN A 292 11.95 -11.17 -29.46
CA GLN A 292 10.57 -11.41 -29.92
C GLN A 292 10.40 -12.70 -30.75
N LYS A 293 11.47 -13.48 -30.99
CA LYS A 293 11.52 -14.54 -32.03
C LYS A 293 10.45 -15.63 -31.89
N TYR A 294 9.96 -15.91 -30.69
CA TYR A 294 8.91 -16.91 -30.44
C TYR A 294 7.49 -16.33 -30.37
N LYS A 295 7.32 -15.13 -30.92
CA LYS A 295 6.04 -14.41 -31.04
C LYS A 295 5.43 -14.05 -29.69
N VAL A 296 4.41 -13.19 -29.76
CA VAL A 296 3.68 -12.71 -28.60
C VAL A 296 3.05 -13.90 -27.85
N ALA A 297 3.20 -13.93 -26.53
CA ALA A 297 2.54 -14.90 -25.68
C ALA A 297 1.04 -14.56 -25.57
N LYS A 298 0.14 -15.52 -25.86
CA LYS A 298 -1.31 -15.27 -25.89
C LYS A 298 -1.91 -14.91 -24.51
N THR A 299 -1.34 -15.42 -23.42
CA THR A 299 -1.71 -15.10 -22.03
C THR A 299 -0.69 -15.68 -21.07
N MET A 300 0.37 -14.95 -20.68
CA MET A 300 1.37 -15.45 -19.72
C MET A 300 2.23 -14.35 -19.08
N CYS A 301 1.73 -13.12 -19.01
CA CYS A 301 2.38 -12.05 -18.29
C CYS A 301 1.42 -11.39 -17.33
N ASN A 302 1.90 -11.21 -16.11
CA ASN A 302 1.13 -10.68 -15.01
C ASN A 302 1.84 -9.43 -14.51
N ALA A 303 1.07 -8.34 -14.36
CA ALA A 303 1.54 -7.20 -13.61
C ALA A 303 1.60 -7.57 -12.12
N ASP A 304 2.67 -7.19 -11.45
CA ASP A 304 2.72 -7.20 -9.99
C ASP A 304 1.84 -6.08 -9.40
N SER A 305 1.80 -5.99 -8.09
CA SER A 305 1.04 -4.96 -7.36
C SER A 305 1.48 -3.53 -7.68
N ASN A 306 2.68 -3.35 -8.26
CA ASN A 306 3.28 -2.06 -8.60
C ASN A 306 3.11 -1.72 -10.09
N GLY A 307 2.41 -2.55 -10.86
CA GLY A 307 2.15 -2.33 -12.29
C GLY A 307 3.28 -2.80 -13.21
N TYR A 308 4.36 -3.38 -12.67
CA TYR A 308 5.43 -3.95 -13.49
C TYR A 308 5.03 -5.35 -13.94
N VAL A 309 5.07 -5.56 -15.24
CA VAL A 309 4.76 -6.82 -15.91
C VAL A 309 5.94 -7.79 -15.81
N TYR A 310 5.65 -9.02 -15.39
CA TYR A 310 6.56 -10.15 -15.37
C TYR A 310 6.00 -11.27 -16.24
N GLY A 311 6.89 -12.01 -16.90
CA GLY A 311 6.50 -13.22 -17.59
C GLY A 311 6.41 -14.42 -16.65
N ASN A 312 5.54 -15.36 -17.00
CA ASN A 312 5.49 -16.68 -16.38
C ASN A 312 6.67 -17.56 -16.83
N THR A 313 6.64 -18.84 -16.45
CA THR A 313 7.60 -19.84 -16.94
C THR A 313 7.64 -19.84 -18.48
N LEU A 314 8.83 -19.65 -19.05
CA LEU A 314 9.08 -19.57 -20.51
C LEU A 314 8.36 -18.42 -21.22
N VAL A 315 8.16 -17.30 -20.52
CA VAL A 315 7.73 -16.05 -21.13
C VAL A 315 8.58 -14.93 -20.56
N ASN A 316 9.08 -14.07 -21.44
CA ASN A 316 9.80 -12.85 -21.04
C ASN A 316 8.82 -11.67 -21.13
N ALA A 317 8.64 -10.96 -20.02
CA ALA A 317 8.11 -9.59 -20.05
C ALA A 317 9.26 -8.64 -20.36
N ILE A 318 9.27 -8.11 -21.57
CA ILE A 318 10.41 -7.37 -22.13
C ILE A 318 10.21 -5.87 -21.91
N TYR A 319 11.28 -5.22 -21.47
CA TYR A 319 11.40 -3.78 -21.32
C TYR A 319 12.58 -3.27 -22.14
N LYS A 320 12.47 -2.02 -22.59
CA LYS A 320 13.56 -1.24 -23.17
C LYS A 320 14.33 -0.57 -22.03
N SER A 321 15.57 -1.00 -21.86
CA SER A 321 16.48 -0.48 -20.84
C SER A 321 16.76 1.02 -21.05
N PRO A 322 16.96 1.82 -19.99
CA PRO A 322 17.36 3.23 -20.10
C PRO A 322 18.81 3.41 -20.56
N THR A 323 19.50 2.32 -20.95
CA THR A 323 20.81 2.42 -21.60
C THR A 323 20.73 3.32 -22.81
N GLY A 324 21.37 4.49 -22.72
CA GLY A 324 21.48 5.46 -23.81
C GLY A 324 21.66 4.76 -25.16
N ALA A 325 20.63 4.83 -26.00
CA ALA A 325 20.72 4.35 -27.36
C ALA A 325 21.89 5.08 -28.04
N ALA A 326 22.52 4.45 -29.04
CA ALA A 326 23.54 5.13 -29.82
C ALA A 326 23.14 5.14 -31.29
N THR A 327 23.10 6.33 -31.87
CA THR A 327 22.75 6.55 -33.27
C THR A 327 24.03 6.56 -34.09
N TYR A 328 24.08 5.72 -35.12
CA TYR A 328 25.20 5.74 -36.06
C TYR A 328 25.18 7.04 -36.85
N VAL A 329 26.28 7.79 -36.78
CA VAL A 329 26.39 9.11 -37.39
C VAL A 329 27.01 9.00 -38.78
N GLY A 330 28.06 8.19 -38.91
CA GLY A 330 28.77 8.02 -40.18
C GLY A 330 30.18 7.49 -39.98
N THR A 331 30.87 7.19 -41.08
CA THR A 331 32.28 6.78 -41.05
C THR A 331 33.15 7.93 -41.55
N TYR A 332 34.12 8.35 -40.72
CA TYR A 332 34.96 9.52 -40.96
C TYR A 332 36.43 9.14 -41.04
N LYS A 333 37.22 9.91 -41.80
CA LYS A 333 38.67 9.71 -41.91
C LYS A 333 39.34 9.95 -40.56
N ASP A 334 40.32 9.12 -40.25
CA ASP A 334 41.25 9.35 -39.15
C ASP A 334 42.67 9.51 -39.70
N THR A 335 43.55 10.11 -38.93
CA THR A 335 44.95 10.37 -39.30
C THR A 335 45.86 10.04 -38.12
N PRO A 336 47.20 9.98 -38.30
CA PRO A 336 48.13 9.81 -37.18
C PRO A 336 47.96 10.83 -36.05
N THR A 337 47.44 12.03 -36.35
CA THR A 337 47.15 13.08 -35.35
C THR A 337 45.82 12.88 -34.61
N ARG A 338 45.02 11.88 -35.01
CA ARG A 338 43.77 11.40 -34.41
C ARG A 338 42.62 12.42 -34.33
N ALA A 339 41.49 12.09 -34.94
CA ALA A 339 40.25 12.86 -34.85
C ALA A 339 39.51 12.64 -33.53
N MET A 340 39.64 11.45 -32.94
CA MET A 340 39.02 11.05 -31.67
C MET A 340 40.07 10.41 -30.75
N THR A 341 39.83 10.46 -29.44
CA THR A 341 40.80 9.92 -28.47
C THR A 341 40.71 8.41 -28.44
N LEU A 342 41.79 7.70 -28.78
CA LEU A 342 41.84 6.25 -28.72
C LEU A 342 41.79 5.75 -27.28
N VAL A 343 40.96 4.74 -27.03
CA VAL A 343 40.86 4.03 -25.76
C VAL A 343 41.92 2.93 -25.72
N ASN A 344 42.56 2.75 -24.56
CA ASN A 344 43.55 1.70 -24.30
C ASN A 344 44.64 1.64 -25.38
N ASN A 345 45.21 2.80 -25.73
CA ASN A 345 46.26 2.97 -26.75
C ASN A 345 45.91 2.35 -28.13
N GLY A 346 44.62 2.26 -28.46
CA GLY A 346 44.18 1.62 -29.70
C GLY A 346 44.26 0.10 -29.66
N SER A 347 44.10 -0.53 -28.50
CA SER A 347 43.94 -1.98 -28.41
C SER A 347 42.77 -2.45 -29.28
N ASN A 348 43.01 -3.45 -30.11
CA ASN A 348 41.99 -4.06 -30.97
C ASN A 348 41.28 -5.19 -30.22
N SER A 349 40.52 -4.81 -29.20
CA SER A 349 39.85 -5.71 -28.26
C SER A 349 38.40 -5.32 -27.97
N PHE A 350 37.89 -4.23 -28.58
CA PHE A 350 36.57 -3.70 -28.29
C PHE A 350 35.54 -4.15 -29.32
N THR A 351 34.39 -4.59 -28.84
CA THR A 351 33.15 -4.72 -29.60
C THR A 351 32.41 -3.37 -29.64
N TYR A 352 31.36 -3.25 -30.47
CA TYR A 352 30.46 -2.11 -30.42
C TYR A 352 29.93 -1.86 -29.00
N GLU A 353 29.41 -2.87 -28.31
CA GLU A 353 28.82 -2.70 -26.98
C GLU A 353 29.84 -2.30 -25.93
N THR A 354 31.05 -2.88 -25.97
CA THR A 354 32.10 -2.51 -25.01
C THR A 354 32.68 -1.13 -25.30
N CYS A 355 32.73 -0.68 -26.56
CA CYS A 355 33.13 0.69 -26.91
C CYS A 355 32.03 1.73 -26.60
N LYS A 356 30.76 1.38 -26.83
CA LYS A 356 29.59 2.18 -26.41
C LYS A 356 29.57 2.35 -24.89
N LYS A 357 29.67 1.24 -24.16
CA LYS A 357 29.77 1.23 -22.69
C LYS A 357 30.98 2.03 -22.23
N GLN A 358 32.11 1.90 -22.92
CA GLN A 358 33.27 2.74 -22.65
C GLN A 358 32.93 4.22 -22.85
N ALA A 359 32.26 4.63 -23.93
CA ALA A 359 31.82 6.01 -24.10
C ALA A 359 30.83 6.50 -23.04
N MET A 360 29.86 5.68 -22.64
CA MET A 360 28.90 6.00 -21.59
C MET A 360 29.59 6.16 -20.23
N ASN A 361 30.41 5.18 -19.86
CA ASN A 361 31.24 5.22 -18.67
C ASN A 361 32.17 6.42 -18.70
N THR A 362 32.63 6.82 -19.91
CA THR A 362 33.53 7.95 -20.11
C THR A 362 32.87 9.30 -20.33
N GLY A 363 31.55 9.38 -20.19
CA GLY A 363 30.80 10.62 -20.37
C GLY A 363 31.12 11.28 -21.72
N ASN A 364 31.37 10.46 -22.74
CA ASN A 364 31.60 10.89 -24.11
C ASN A 364 30.27 10.97 -24.85
N THR A 365 30.02 12.03 -25.60
CA THR A 365 28.84 12.16 -26.46
C THR A 365 28.93 11.25 -27.69
N TYR A 366 30.15 10.88 -28.10
CA TYR A 366 30.42 10.06 -29.27
C TYR A 366 31.46 8.96 -28.99
N PHE A 367 31.29 7.80 -29.61
CA PHE A 367 32.34 6.80 -29.76
C PHE A 367 32.53 6.42 -31.21
N ALA A 368 33.67 5.81 -31.51
CA ALA A 368 33.93 5.24 -32.79
C ALA A 368 34.68 3.93 -32.71
N LEU A 369 34.41 3.10 -33.70
CA LEU A 369 35.09 1.82 -33.89
C LEU A 369 35.99 1.95 -35.12
N GLN A 370 37.27 1.61 -34.97
CA GLN A 370 38.30 1.72 -36.00
C GLN A 370 39.07 0.40 -36.17
N ASN A 371 39.58 0.14 -37.37
CA ASN A 371 40.45 -1.01 -37.67
C ASN A 371 39.80 -2.36 -37.31
N PHE A 372 38.60 -2.61 -37.82
CA PHE A 372 37.84 -3.82 -37.51
C PHE A 372 38.57 -5.13 -37.84
N ASN A 373 38.60 -6.05 -36.88
CA ASN A 373 39.06 -7.42 -37.05
C ASN A 373 37.87 -8.37 -37.22
N SER A 374 37.61 -8.79 -38.45
CA SER A 374 36.47 -9.65 -38.80
C SER A 374 36.55 -11.07 -38.24
N LYS A 375 37.73 -11.58 -37.87
CA LYS A 375 37.85 -12.92 -37.25
C LYS A 375 37.46 -12.87 -35.77
N ARG A 376 37.96 -11.87 -35.04
CA ARG A 376 37.73 -11.69 -33.59
C ARG A 376 36.48 -10.88 -33.26
N GLN A 377 35.85 -10.25 -34.25
CA GLN A 377 34.69 -9.35 -34.07
C GLN A 377 35.00 -8.21 -33.10
N THR A 378 36.22 -7.67 -33.19
CA THR A 378 36.73 -6.61 -32.32
C THR A 378 37.34 -5.50 -33.17
N ALA A 379 37.49 -4.33 -32.57
CA ALA A 379 38.04 -3.13 -33.17
C ALA A 379 38.81 -2.33 -32.11
N GLN A 380 39.47 -1.28 -32.57
CA GLN A 380 39.94 -0.19 -31.73
C GLN A 380 38.74 0.69 -31.38
N CYS A 381 38.70 1.16 -30.14
CA CYS A 381 37.69 2.09 -29.68
C CYS A 381 38.28 3.50 -29.60
N ALA A 382 37.54 4.50 -30.08
CA ALA A 382 37.86 5.91 -29.92
C ALA A 382 36.64 6.63 -29.33
N VAL A 383 36.86 7.72 -28.60
CA VAL A 383 35.78 8.48 -27.94
C VAL A 383 35.97 9.98 -28.11
N SER A 384 34.87 10.73 -28.18
CA SER A 384 34.88 12.19 -28.30
C SER A 384 33.63 12.82 -27.67
N ASN A 385 33.75 14.07 -27.25
CA ASN A 385 32.61 14.96 -26.92
C ASN A 385 32.33 15.99 -28.02
N ASP A 386 33.23 16.08 -29.00
CA ASP A 386 33.24 17.12 -30.03
C ASP A 386 33.11 16.43 -31.40
N PHE A 387 31.93 16.57 -32.01
CA PHE A 387 31.65 16.00 -33.33
C PHE A 387 32.41 16.73 -34.43
N THR A 388 32.56 18.05 -34.33
CA THR A 388 33.31 18.85 -35.31
C THR A 388 34.76 18.39 -35.39
N LYS A 389 35.40 18.12 -34.25
CA LYS A 389 36.75 17.54 -34.22
C LYS A 389 36.77 16.07 -34.66
N ALA A 390 35.77 15.28 -34.27
CA ALA A 390 35.69 13.87 -34.65
C ALA A 390 35.48 13.66 -36.16
N SER A 391 34.89 14.64 -36.84
CA SER A 391 34.61 14.63 -38.29
C SER A 391 35.57 15.50 -39.12
N GLN A 392 36.56 16.15 -38.49
CA GLN A 392 37.38 17.21 -39.10
C GLN A 392 38.14 16.82 -40.39
N TYR A 393 38.41 15.53 -40.61
CA TYR A 393 39.13 15.05 -41.80
C TYR A 393 38.20 14.59 -42.93
N GLY A 394 36.88 14.80 -42.78
CA GLY A 394 35.87 14.45 -43.76
C GLY A 394 35.46 12.98 -43.76
N GLU A 395 34.44 12.66 -44.52
CA GLU A 395 33.82 11.33 -44.54
C GLU A 395 34.67 10.28 -45.30
N LYS A 396 34.52 9.02 -44.90
CA LYS A 396 35.14 7.84 -45.53
C LYS A 396 34.18 6.63 -45.56
N PRO A 397 32.98 6.76 -46.15
CA PRO A 397 31.92 5.75 -46.05
C PRO A 397 32.33 4.40 -46.68
N LYS A 398 33.21 4.40 -47.69
CA LYS A 398 33.72 3.18 -48.33
C LYS A 398 34.67 2.36 -47.45
N SER A 399 35.05 2.85 -46.27
CA SER A 399 35.90 2.14 -45.29
C SER A 399 35.12 1.77 -44.04
N SER A 400 33.87 1.35 -44.21
CA SER A 400 33.02 0.79 -43.17
C SER A 400 32.75 -0.70 -43.40
N TYR A 401 32.62 -1.47 -42.32
CA TYR A 401 32.37 -2.90 -42.33
C TYR A 401 31.21 -3.22 -41.39
N THR A 402 30.42 -4.24 -41.72
CA THR A 402 29.34 -4.70 -40.83
C THR A 402 29.81 -5.92 -40.05
N GLY A 403 29.76 -5.83 -38.72
CA GLY A 403 30.04 -6.95 -37.82
C GLY A 403 28.93 -7.99 -37.81
N LYS A 404 29.18 -9.15 -37.19
CA LYS A 404 28.17 -10.20 -36.97
C LYS A 404 27.03 -9.73 -36.04
N ASP A 405 27.31 -8.73 -35.21
CA ASP A 405 26.36 -8.00 -34.38
C ASP A 405 25.51 -6.98 -35.16
N LYS A 406 25.66 -6.93 -36.50
CA LYS A 406 24.98 -6.01 -37.42
C LYS A 406 25.31 -4.54 -37.17
N LYS A 407 26.39 -4.24 -36.44
CA LYS A 407 26.86 -2.87 -36.23
C LYS A 407 27.92 -2.50 -37.25
N THR A 408 28.01 -1.21 -37.55
CA THR A 408 29.01 -0.65 -38.45
C THR A 408 30.31 -0.34 -37.71
N TYR A 409 31.42 -0.78 -38.28
CA TYR A 409 32.78 -0.59 -37.79
C TYR A 409 33.64 0.09 -38.86
N GLY A 410 34.63 0.87 -38.45
CA GLY A 410 35.56 1.52 -39.36
C GLY A 410 36.74 0.63 -39.74
N GLY A 411 37.31 0.85 -40.92
CA GLY A 411 38.55 0.26 -41.41
C GLY A 411 39.82 0.91 -40.89
N GLY A 412 40.95 0.59 -41.53
CA GLY A 412 42.22 1.27 -41.27
C GLY A 412 42.08 2.79 -41.47
N TRP A 413 42.38 3.54 -40.41
CA TRP A 413 42.26 5.01 -40.39
C TRP A 413 40.86 5.52 -40.77
N ALA A 414 39.82 4.79 -40.36
CA ALA A 414 38.43 5.18 -40.52
C ALA A 414 37.68 4.94 -39.20
N ASN A 415 36.97 5.96 -38.71
CA ASN A 415 36.19 5.91 -37.48
C ASN A 415 34.71 5.76 -37.84
N ALA A 416 34.09 4.61 -37.55
CA ALA A 416 32.64 4.49 -37.59
C ALA A 416 32.06 5.11 -36.31
N ILE A 417 31.57 6.35 -36.40
CA ILE A 417 31.15 7.18 -35.27
C ILE A 417 29.68 6.92 -34.93
N TYR A 418 29.41 6.81 -33.63
CA TYR A 418 28.09 6.74 -33.02
C TYR A 418 27.94 7.86 -32.00
N GLN A 419 26.77 8.49 -31.98
CA GLN A 419 26.36 9.46 -30.96
C GLN A 419 25.53 8.75 -29.90
N LEU A 420 25.84 8.99 -28.63
CA LEU A 420 24.99 8.55 -27.53
C LEU A 420 23.77 9.49 -27.42
N GLU A 421 22.57 8.91 -27.46
CA GLU A 421 21.31 9.59 -27.22
C GLU A 421 21.31 10.16 -25.79
N SER A 422 20.84 11.40 -25.68
CA SER A 422 21.22 12.35 -24.64
C SER A 422 20.57 12.09 -23.29
N ASP A 423 21.28 11.39 -22.41
CA ASP A 423 21.21 11.58 -20.94
C ASP A 423 22.47 12.26 -20.37
N LEU A 424 23.35 12.78 -21.24
CA LEU A 424 24.63 13.43 -20.87
C LEU A 424 24.51 14.87 -20.36
N SER A 425 23.32 15.35 -19.99
CA SER A 425 23.09 16.74 -19.53
C SER A 425 23.67 17.07 -18.14
N ASN A 426 24.47 16.17 -17.55
CA ASN A 426 25.01 16.31 -16.19
C ASN A 426 26.41 16.92 -16.09
N TYR A 427 27.31 16.83 -17.06
CA TYR A 427 28.63 17.49 -16.94
C TYR A 427 28.52 19.02 -17.13
N LYS A 428 29.17 19.82 -16.29
CA LYS A 428 29.08 21.30 -16.26
C LYS A 428 30.38 22.03 -16.55
N GLY A 429 31.49 21.30 -16.71
CA GLY A 429 32.78 21.86 -17.13
C GLY A 429 33.87 21.83 -16.05
N CYS A 430 34.99 22.47 -16.36
CA CYS A 430 36.21 22.53 -15.55
C CYS A 430 36.40 23.92 -14.96
N TYR A 431 36.67 24.00 -13.67
CA TYR A 431 36.79 25.29 -12.98
C TYR A 431 37.96 25.26 -12.02
N ASN A 432 38.61 26.41 -11.84
CA ASN A 432 39.73 26.51 -10.91
C ASN A 432 39.23 26.27 -9.48
N ASP A 433 40.12 25.71 -8.67
CA ASP A 433 39.91 25.49 -7.26
C ASP A 433 41.15 25.90 -6.46
N ARG A 434 40.98 26.18 -5.18
CA ARG A 434 42.06 26.64 -4.30
C ARG A 434 42.16 25.73 -3.09
N ALA A 435 43.36 25.19 -2.84
CA ALA A 435 43.58 24.23 -1.77
C ALA A 435 43.34 24.82 -0.37
N ASP A 436 43.61 26.12 -0.19
CA ASP A 436 43.43 26.90 1.02
C ASP A 436 41.99 27.45 1.19
N ALA A 437 41.24 27.56 0.09
CA ALA A 437 39.86 28.03 0.09
C ALA A 437 39.02 27.38 -1.03
N PRO A 438 38.64 26.09 -0.89
CA PRO A 438 37.95 25.37 -1.95
C PRO A 438 36.64 26.03 -2.39
N ALA A 439 36.37 25.99 -3.69
CA ALA A 439 35.14 26.51 -4.30
C ALA A 439 33.91 25.69 -3.91
N MET A 440 34.09 24.40 -3.62
CA MET A 440 33.06 23.44 -3.25
C MET A 440 33.44 22.73 -1.95
N THR A 441 32.49 22.16 -1.23
CA THR A 441 32.75 21.46 0.02
C THR A 441 33.52 20.17 -0.26
N PRO A 442 34.74 19.95 0.28
CA PRO A 442 35.45 18.70 0.12
C PRO A 442 34.74 17.57 0.87
N LEU A 443 34.54 16.43 0.21
CA LEU A 443 33.94 15.23 0.78
C LEU A 443 35.02 14.24 1.23
N GLY A 444 34.68 13.37 2.19
CA GLY A 444 35.59 12.30 2.64
C GLY A 444 36.88 12.78 3.29
N SER A 445 36.86 13.95 3.96
CA SER A 445 38.07 14.60 4.52
C SER A 445 39.16 14.92 3.47
N GLY A 446 38.79 15.08 2.20
CA GLY A 446 39.73 15.40 1.13
C GLY A 446 40.61 14.23 0.68
N LYS A 447 40.24 12.99 1.02
CA LYS A 447 40.92 11.78 0.54
C LYS A 447 40.87 11.70 -0.98
N SER A 448 41.99 11.31 -1.60
CA SER A 448 42.13 11.21 -3.06
C SER A 448 41.79 9.82 -3.60
N THR A 449 40.72 9.20 -3.08
CA THR A 449 40.32 7.81 -3.37
C THR A 449 39.03 7.69 -4.18
N TYR A 450 38.40 8.81 -4.54
CA TYR A 450 37.07 8.81 -5.16
C TYR A 450 37.13 8.66 -6.67
N SER A 451 36.41 7.67 -7.19
CA SER A 451 36.01 7.60 -8.58
C SER A 451 34.82 8.51 -8.89
N PHE A 452 34.41 8.66 -10.15
CA PHE A 452 33.20 9.38 -10.50
C PHE A 452 31.96 8.78 -9.85
N SER A 453 31.81 7.45 -9.91
CA SER A 453 30.65 6.79 -9.29
C SER A 453 30.66 7.03 -7.80
N THR A 454 31.79 6.81 -7.13
CA THR A 454 31.85 6.97 -5.67
C THR A 454 31.76 8.42 -5.22
N CYS A 455 32.26 9.39 -5.99
CA CYS A 455 32.07 10.82 -5.70
C CYS A 455 30.64 11.28 -5.96
N LYS A 456 30.02 10.82 -7.05
CA LYS A 456 28.59 11.02 -7.30
C LYS A 456 27.78 10.46 -6.14
N ASP A 457 28.08 9.24 -5.73
CA ASP A 457 27.43 8.59 -4.60
C ASP A 457 27.67 9.41 -3.32
N GLU A 458 28.89 9.85 -3.01
CA GLU A 458 29.17 10.72 -1.85
C GLU A 458 28.44 12.06 -1.89
N ALA A 459 28.32 12.68 -3.06
CA ALA A 459 27.56 13.90 -3.21
C ALA A 459 26.05 13.67 -3.06
N VAL A 460 25.54 12.54 -3.58
CA VAL A 460 24.17 12.07 -3.35
C VAL A 460 23.90 11.83 -1.87
N LYS A 461 24.84 11.15 -1.19
CA LYS A 461 24.83 10.85 0.24
C LYS A 461 24.84 12.13 1.08
N GLY A 462 25.57 13.16 0.64
CA GLY A 462 25.63 14.49 1.25
C GLY A 462 24.50 15.45 0.84
N GLY A 463 23.57 15.04 -0.02
CA GLY A 463 22.45 15.88 -0.46
C GLY A 463 22.85 17.06 -1.36
N TYR A 464 23.87 16.89 -2.19
CA TYR A 464 24.42 17.95 -3.04
C TYR A 464 23.89 17.90 -4.48
N GLY A 465 23.51 19.05 -5.03
CA GLY A 465 23.02 19.21 -6.42
C GLY A 465 24.11 19.11 -7.49
N TYR A 466 25.36 19.28 -7.06
CA TYR A 466 26.54 19.23 -7.89
C TYR A 466 27.68 18.52 -7.15
N PHE A 467 28.51 17.81 -7.90
CA PHE A 467 29.74 17.23 -7.39
C PHE A 467 30.88 17.46 -8.35
N ALA A 468 32.10 17.38 -7.84
CA ALA A 468 33.29 17.56 -8.64
C ALA A 468 34.43 16.64 -8.23
N LEU A 469 35.21 16.28 -9.23
CA LEU A 469 36.37 15.41 -9.10
C LEU A 469 37.63 16.25 -9.31
N GLN A 470 38.61 16.13 -8.42
CA GLN A 470 39.89 16.84 -8.48
C GLN A 470 41.02 15.94 -8.03
N GLY A 471 41.98 15.67 -8.92
CA GLY A 471 43.10 14.77 -8.65
C GLY A 471 43.36 13.79 -9.79
N THR A 472 44.47 13.07 -9.68
CA THR A 472 45.44 12.63 -10.72
C THR A 472 44.97 11.73 -11.88
N GLY A 473 43.70 11.71 -12.26
CA GLY A 473 43.24 11.13 -13.54
C GLY A 473 43.38 9.61 -13.66
N SER A 474 43.69 8.90 -12.58
CA SER A 474 43.90 7.44 -12.52
C SER A 474 42.73 6.69 -11.87
N GLY A 475 41.51 7.22 -11.97
CA GLY A 475 40.30 6.63 -11.36
C GLY A 475 40.11 6.96 -9.88
N SER A 476 41.02 7.74 -9.30
CA SER A 476 40.98 8.20 -7.92
C SER A 476 41.18 9.71 -7.84
N SER A 477 40.39 10.37 -7.00
CA SER A 477 40.33 11.82 -6.88
C SER A 477 39.86 12.25 -5.51
N LYS A 478 40.07 13.53 -5.21
CA LYS A 478 39.29 14.21 -4.19
C LYS A 478 37.90 14.47 -4.74
N CYS A 479 36.92 14.25 -3.89
CA CYS A 479 35.54 14.56 -4.20
C CYS A 479 35.15 15.89 -3.55
N PHE A 480 34.40 16.70 -4.28
CA PHE A 480 33.89 17.99 -3.84
C PHE A 480 32.40 18.07 -4.18
N ALA A 481 31.63 18.84 -3.43
CA ALA A 481 30.19 18.97 -3.67
C ALA A 481 29.63 20.35 -3.32
N SER A 482 28.55 20.74 -3.99
CA SER A 482 27.87 22.03 -3.82
C SER A 482 26.39 21.89 -4.18
N ASN A 483 25.54 22.73 -3.60
CA ASN A 483 24.16 22.89 -4.04
C ASN A 483 23.98 24.00 -5.08
N GLU A 484 24.96 24.87 -5.22
CA GLU A 484 24.93 26.02 -6.11
C GLU A 484 26.01 25.89 -7.18
N LEU A 485 25.60 26.01 -8.45
CA LEU A 485 26.54 26.00 -9.58
C LEU A 485 27.43 27.24 -9.55
N SER A 486 26.93 28.40 -9.12
CA SER A 486 27.68 29.65 -9.02
C SER A 486 28.88 29.52 -8.06
N THR A 487 28.67 28.90 -6.90
CA THR A 487 29.72 28.56 -5.93
C THR A 487 30.78 27.65 -6.55
N ALA A 488 30.33 26.66 -7.31
CA ALA A 488 31.20 25.70 -7.99
C ALA A 488 32.05 26.35 -9.11
N LYS A 489 31.59 27.48 -9.68
CA LYS A 489 32.28 28.26 -10.71
C LYS A 489 33.11 29.44 -10.18
N LYS A 490 33.17 29.63 -8.85
CA LYS A 490 33.67 30.85 -8.18
C LYS A 490 35.02 31.37 -8.69
N TYR A 491 35.96 30.49 -9.05
CA TYR A 491 37.30 30.88 -9.51
C TYR A 491 37.50 30.82 -11.03
N GLY A 492 36.41 30.81 -11.79
CA GLY A 492 36.44 30.86 -13.24
C GLY A 492 36.77 29.52 -13.89
N GLU A 493 36.56 29.45 -15.21
CA GLU A 493 36.83 28.26 -16.02
C GLU A 493 38.33 27.95 -16.09
N ALA A 494 38.64 26.66 -16.18
CA ALA A 494 40.02 26.16 -16.20
C ALA A 494 40.19 25.08 -17.26
N LYS A 495 41.40 24.93 -17.80
CA LYS A 495 41.79 23.77 -18.63
C LYS A 495 43.21 23.32 -18.27
N PRO A 496 43.53 22.01 -18.31
CA PRO A 496 42.65 20.90 -18.69
C PRO A 496 42.05 20.18 -17.47
N CYS A 497 40.79 19.73 -17.57
CA CYS A 497 40.42 18.45 -16.94
C CYS A 497 40.82 17.32 -17.89
N SER A 498 41.08 16.15 -17.33
CA SER A 498 41.47 14.96 -18.09
C SER A 498 40.45 13.86 -17.88
N LYS A 499 40.23 13.05 -18.92
CA LYS A 499 39.41 11.84 -18.78
C LYS A 499 40.24 10.77 -18.08
N SER A 500 39.64 10.15 -17.07
CA SER A 500 40.23 9.07 -16.28
C SER A 500 39.98 7.69 -16.96
N LEU A 501 40.49 6.60 -16.37
CA LEU A 501 40.34 5.23 -16.88
C LEU A 501 38.90 4.70 -16.83
N ASP A 502 38.13 5.09 -15.82
CA ASP A 502 36.67 4.92 -15.75
C ASP A 502 35.96 5.78 -16.79
N GLY A 503 36.70 6.73 -17.34
CA GLY A 503 36.35 7.54 -18.47
C GLY A 503 35.79 8.90 -18.14
N GLN A 504 35.37 9.10 -16.92
CA GLN A 504 34.74 10.33 -16.51
C GLN A 504 35.80 11.43 -16.50
N THR A 505 35.35 12.67 -16.50
CA THR A 505 36.22 13.83 -16.53
C THR A 505 36.59 14.20 -15.10
N TYR A 506 37.89 14.29 -14.84
CA TYR A 506 38.48 14.61 -13.56
C TYR A 506 39.30 15.88 -13.71
N GLY A 507 39.20 16.77 -12.74
CA GLY A 507 40.07 17.93 -12.70
C GLY A 507 41.48 17.56 -12.23
N ASN A 508 42.46 18.38 -12.57
CA ASN A 508 43.84 18.27 -12.06
C ASN A 508 43.96 18.86 -10.65
N ASN A 509 45.17 18.86 -10.07
CA ASN A 509 45.41 19.54 -8.80
C ASN A 509 44.98 21.02 -8.89
N GLY A 510 44.08 21.47 -8.01
CA GLY A 510 43.50 22.82 -8.07
C GLY A 510 42.51 23.07 -9.21
N ILE A 511 41.95 22.01 -9.83
CA ILE A 511 40.89 22.12 -10.85
C ILE A 511 39.78 21.13 -10.52
N ASN A 512 38.53 21.55 -10.59
CA ASN A 512 37.33 20.74 -10.34
C ASN A 512 36.63 20.41 -11.66
N ALA A 513 36.42 19.13 -11.95
CA ALA A 513 35.52 18.68 -13.02
C ALA A 513 34.10 18.50 -12.47
N ILE A 514 33.17 19.38 -12.84
CA ILE A 514 31.87 19.53 -12.19
C ILE A 514 30.76 18.77 -12.92
N TYR A 515 29.89 18.13 -12.15
CA TYR A 515 28.69 17.43 -12.58
C TYR A 515 27.46 17.91 -11.81
N LYS A 516 26.30 17.92 -12.46
CA LYS A 516 24.97 18.19 -11.92
C LYS A 516 24.23 16.88 -11.69
N MET A 517 23.39 16.84 -10.66
CA MET A 517 22.48 15.73 -10.37
C MET A 517 21.14 15.90 -11.11
N ASN A 518 20.61 14.81 -11.70
CA ASN A 518 19.32 14.83 -12.45
C ASN A 518 18.11 15.02 -11.53
N GLU A 519 18.14 14.51 -10.30
CA GLU A 519 17.21 14.86 -9.23
C GLU A 519 17.98 14.94 -7.91
N LEU A 520 17.56 15.83 -7.02
CA LEU A 520 18.10 15.97 -5.67
C LEU A 520 17.32 15.04 -4.74
N GLY A 521 17.90 13.88 -4.43
CA GLY A 521 17.42 13.08 -3.31
C GLY A 521 17.58 13.88 -2.01
N ASP A 522 16.60 13.79 -1.12
CA ASP A 522 16.66 14.33 0.23
C ASP A 522 17.29 13.31 1.18
N ALA A 523 18.60 13.40 1.38
CA ALA A 523 19.34 12.56 2.32
C ALA A 523 18.81 12.67 3.76
N SER A 524 18.23 13.81 4.15
CA SER A 524 17.64 14.00 5.49
C SER A 524 16.38 13.16 5.71
N SER A 525 15.78 12.68 4.63
CA SER A 525 14.62 11.82 4.68
C SER A 525 14.96 10.34 4.78
N VAL A 526 16.20 9.93 4.48
CA VAL A 526 16.63 8.53 4.60
C VAL A 526 16.57 8.06 6.04
N GLY A 527 16.00 6.87 6.26
CA GLY A 527 15.78 6.32 7.58
C GLY A 527 14.42 6.65 8.17
N LYS A 528 13.68 7.62 7.61
CA LYS A 528 12.32 7.94 8.05
C LYS A 528 11.34 6.84 7.68
N MET A 529 10.33 6.65 8.53
CA MET A 529 9.17 5.82 8.23
C MET A 529 7.90 6.65 8.35
N GLY A 530 6.90 6.37 7.53
CA GLY A 530 5.60 7.02 7.64
C GLY A 530 4.47 6.14 7.13
N TYR A 531 3.24 6.49 7.49
CA TYR A 531 2.04 5.86 6.97
C TYR A 531 1.47 6.72 5.85
N VAL A 532 1.25 6.13 4.67
CA VAL A 532 0.59 6.81 3.55
C VAL A 532 -0.91 6.52 3.61
N ASP A 533 -1.69 7.56 3.83
CA ASP A 533 -3.14 7.48 3.95
C ASP A 533 -3.84 7.27 2.60
N TYR A 534 -5.14 7.00 2.62
CA TYR A 534 -5.96 6.79 1.40
C TYR A 534 -6.02 8.00 0.48
N ASN A 535 -5.57 9.17 0.92
CA ASN A 535 -5.46 10.42 0.18
C ASN A 535 -4.02 10.70 -0.30
N SER A 536 -3.10 9.73 -0.20
CA SER A 536 -1.69 9.89 -0.57
C SER A 536 -0.97 10.97 0.24
N ASN A 537 -1.42 11.21 1.48
CA ASN A 537 -0.65 12.02 2.45
C ASN A 537 0.13 11.10 3.35
N VAL A 538 1.30 11.53 3.80
CA VAL A 538 2.14 10.75 4.72
C VAL A 538 2.21 11.41 6.08
N THR A 539 1.98 10.61 7.12
CA THR A 539 2.22 10.95 8.53
C THR A 539 3.43 10.17 9.01
N GLU A 540 4.42 10.85 9.58
CA GLU A 540 5.67 10.22 10.02
C GLU A 540 5.47 9.38 11.28
N PHE A 541 6.17 8.26 11.39
CA PHE A 541 6.27 7.49 12.64
C PHE A 541 7.36 8.08 13.54
N PRO A 542 7.13 8.20 14.86
CA PRO A 542 8.17 8.59 15.78
C PRO A 542 9.17 7.44 15.97
N ASP A 543 10.42 7.76 16.33
CA ASP A 543 11.48 6.76 16.59
C ASP A 543 11.04 5.69 17.61
N SER A 544 10.16 6.03 18.56
CA SER A 544 9.62 5.11 19.57
C SER A 544 8.71 4.00 19.01
N MET A 545 8.21 4.14 17.77
CA MET A 545 7.41 3.13 17.08
C MET A 545 8.23 2.34 16.03
N ILE A 546 9.53 2.60 15.92
CA ILE A 546 10.41 1.99 14.93
C ILE A 546 11.40 1.06 15.63
N GLY A 547 11.24 -0.24 15.42
CA GLY A 547 12.11 -1.29 15.93
C GLY A 547 13.06 -1.88 14.89
N LEU A 548 13.80 -2.90 15.34
CA LEU A 548 14.70 -3.69 14.50
C LEU A 548 14.11 -5.09 14.26
N SER A 549 14.03 -5.49 12.98
CA SER A 549 13.62 -6.83 12.55
C SER A 549 14.69 -7.88 12.88
N LEU A 550 14.35 -9.16 12.83
CA LEU A 550 15.32 -10.26 12.87
C LEU A 550 15.97 -10.54 11.50
N THR A 551 15.52 -9.84 10.45
CA THR A 551 15.99 -10.02 9.07
C THR A 551 17.03 -8.97 8.68
N TYR A 552 17.90 -9.35 7.74
CA TYR A 552 19.02 -8.54 7.26
C TYR A 552 18.99 -8.43 5.75
N GLU A 553 19.43 -7.28 5.27
CA GLU A 553 19.77 -7.05 3.88
C GLU A 553 21.27 -7.26 3.67
N LYS A 554 21.62 -8.01 2.62
CA LYS A 554 22.99 -8.48 2.35
C LYS A 554 23.63 -7.68 1.22
N TYR A 555 24.85 -7.21 1.44
CA TYR A 555 25.67 -6.51 0.46
C TYR A 555 27.04 -7.19 0.34
N ASN A 556 27.25 -7.94 -0.74
CA ASN A 556 28.51 -8.66 -0.98
C ASN A 556 29.62 -7.68 -1.39
N ASN A 557 30.84 -7.88 -0.88
CA ASN A 557 32.01 -7.02 -1.11
C ASN A 557 31.85 -5.58 -0.59
N TYR A 558 31.08 -5.41 0.48
CA TYR A 558 30.88 -4.12 1.15
C TYR A 558 31.23 -4.21 2.63
N GLY A 559 31.83 -3.14 3.14
CA GLY A 559 32.10 -2.87 4.54
C GLY A 559 31.67 -1.45 4.93
N THR A 560 32.21 -0.92 6.01
CA THR A 560 31.97 0.45 6.45
C THR A 560 33.23 1.05 7.09
N THR A 561 33.33 2.38 7.11
CA THR A 561 34.33 3.11 7.91
C THR A 561 33.85 3.47 9.31
N LEU A 562 32.59 3.15 9.65
CA LEU A 562 32.05 3.40 10.98
C LEU A 562 32.86 2.63 12.03
N ALA A 563 32.99 3.23 13.22
CA ALA A 563 33.56 2.52 14.36
C ALA A 563 32.65 1.34 14.71
N SER A 564 33.22 0.14 14.81
CA SER A 564 32.46 -1.01 15.30
C SER A 564 32.23 -0.87 16.80
N THR A 565 31.04 -1.24 17.26
CA THR A 565 30.69 -1.26 18.68
C THR A 565 31.28 -2.47 19.38
N SER A 566 31.47 -3.56 18.63
CA SER A 566 32.14 -4.78 19.09
C SER A 566 32.55 -5.64 17.89
N SER A 567 33.33 -6.70 18.15
CA SER A 567 33.67 -7.73 17.17
C SER A 567 33.43 -9.14 17.73
N LEU A 568 33.47 -10.13 16.83
CA LEU A 568 33.43 -11.56 17.15
C LEU A 568 34.43 -12.28 16.24
N GLN A 569 35.36 -13.02 16.84
CA GLN A 569 36.34 -13.86 16.14
C GLN A 569 35.71 -15.21 15.78
N ASN A 570 36.22 -15.87 14.74
CA ASN A 570 35.70 -17.15 14.23
C ASN A 570 34.18 -17.13 13.98
N ALA A 571 33.67 -15.96 13.57
CA ALA A 571 32.26 -15.73 13.35
C ALA A 571 31.80 -16.42 12.07
N THR A 572 30.61 -17.02 12.17
CA THR A 572 29.77 -17.43 11.07
C THR A 572 28.64 -16.42 10.89
N TYR A 573 27.89 -16.52 9.79
CA TYR A 573 26.67 -15.73 9.61
C TYR A 573 25.71 -15.92 10.81
N ASP A 574 25.45 -17.16 11.22
CA ASP A 574 24.47 -17.46 12.27
C ASP A 574 24.90 -16.92 13.64
N THR A 575 26.18 -17.05 13.99
CA THR A 575 26.71 -16.53 15.26
C THR A 575 26.73 -15.00 15.29
N ALA A 576 27.00 -14.34 14.16
CA ALA A 576 26.91 -12.90 14.03
C ALA A 576 25.45 -12.41 14.13
N VAL A 577 24.51 -13.09 13.47
CA VAL A 577 23.08 -12.79 13.56
C VAL A 577 22.57 -12.93 15.00
N ALA A 578 22.91 -14.02 15.69
CA ALA A 578 22.51 -14.23 17.08
C ALA A 578 23.02 -13.10 17.99
N LYS A 579 24.30 -12.73 17.85
CA LYS A 579 24.89 -11.63 18.63
C LYS A 579 24.26 -10.28 18.32
N CYS A 580 23.99 -9.97 17.05
CA CYS A 580 23.38 -8.70 16.67
C CYS A 580 21.90 -8.65 17.08
N ASN A 581 21.16 -9.75 16.96
CA ASN A 581 19.75 -9.81 17.38
C ASN A 581 19.58 -9.67 18.89
N GLY A 582 20.52 -10.16 19.69
CA GLY A 582 20.54 -10.00 21.14
C GLY A 582 20.88 -8.57 21.62
N ASN A 583 21.19 -7.64 20.72
CA ASN A 583 21.52 -6.26 21.05
C ASN A 583 20.59 -5.28 20.30
N SER A 584 19.75 -4.54 21.03
CA SER A 584 18.83 -3.53 20.47
C SER A 584 19.54 -2.35 19.82
N SER A 585 20.84 -2.16 20.11
CA SER A 585 21.70 -1.14 19.50
C SER A 585 22.48 -1.66 18.28
N CYS A 586 22.34 -2.94 17.90
CA CYS A 586 22.99 -3.49 16.72
C CYS A 586 22.09 -3.39 15.49
N TYR A 587 22.44 -2.49 14.57
CA TYR A 587 21.69 -2.19 13.36
C TYR A 587 22.30 -2.85 12.12
N GLY A 588 23.40 -3.57 12.29
CA GLY A 588 24.07 -4.30 11.22
C GLY A 588 25.45 -4.78 11.63
N PHE A 589 26.04 -5.62 10.79
CA PHE A 589 27.38 -6.15 10.98
C PHE A 589 28.06 -6.43 9.64
N THR A 590 29.38 -6.46 9.64
CA THR A 590 30.18 -6.94 8.50
C THR A 590 30.79 -8.28 8.85
N LEU A 591 30.76 -9.25 7.93
CA LEU A 591 31.44 -10.53 8.05
C LEU A 591 32.57 -10.60 7.00
N ASP A 592 33.81 -10.67 7.47
CA ASP A 592 34.98 -10.80 6.61
C ASP A 592 35.32 -12.28 6.43
N SER A 593 35.17 -12.80 5.20
CA SER A 593 35.37 -14.22 4.90
C SER A 593 36.84 -14.63 4.84
N SER A 594 37.78 -13.67 4.85
CA SER A 594 39.22 -13.95 4.89
C SER A 594 39.73 -14.17 6.31
N THR A 595 39.10 -13.52 7.29
CA THR A 595 39.52 -13.57 8.70
C THR A 595 38.48 -14.23 9.61
N ASN A 596 37.28 -14.52 9.10
CA ASN A 596 36.11 -14.95 9.87
C ASN A 596 35.82 -14.00 11.05
N VAL A 597 35.96 -12.70 10.84
CA VAL A 597 35.66 -11.69 11.85
C VAL A 597 34.33 -11.01 11.52
N ALA A 598 33.41 -11.02 12.48
CA ALA A 598 32.22 -10.17 12.45
C ALA A 598 32.46 -8.87 13.24
N SER A 599 32.12 -7.72 12.67
CA SER A 599 32.16 -6.42 13.34
C SER A 599 30.76 -5.80 13.34
N PHE A 600 30.29 -5.28 14.47
CA PHE A 600 28.91 -4.84 14.69
C PHE A 600 28.81 -3.31 14.75
N TYR A 601 27.68 -2.75 14.32
CA TYR A 601 27.52 -1.30 14.16
C TYR A 601 26.16 -0.78 14.66
N GLY A 602 26.15 0.49 15.07
CA GLY A 602 24.96 1.23 15.52
C GLY A 602 24.12 1.83 14.37
N LYS A 603 23.16 2.71 14.71
CA LYS A 603 22.11 3.24 13.80
C LYS A 603 22.62 3.77 12.46
N ASP A 604 23.80 4.36 12.45
CA ASP A 604 24.40 4.97 11.25
C ASP A 604 24.69 3.96 10.12
N ILE A 605 24.82 2.67 10.42
CA ILE A 605 25.05 1.63 9.40
C ILE A 605 23.90 1.48 8.40
N VAL A 606 22.69 1.94 8.78
CA VAL A 606 21.51 1.93 7.91
C VAL A 606 21.69 2.90 6.76
N ASN A 607 22.41 4.00 6.98
CA ASN A 607 22.67 4.99 5.96
C ASN A 607 23.59 4.38 4.88
N PRO A 608 23.13 4.23 3.62
CA PRO A 608 23.98 3.75 2.53
C PRO A 608 25.26 4.57 2.35
N SER A 609 25.27 5.80 2.88
CA SER A 609 26.43 6.67 2.93
C SER A 609 27.66 6.06 3.57
N ASN A 610 27.46 5.25 4.59
CA ASN A 610 28.55 4.70 5.37
C ASN A 610 29.14 3.41 4.78
N ARG A 611 28.64 2.95 3.62
CA ARG A 611 29.08 1.71 2.97
C ARG A 611 30.26 1.98 2.06
N ILE A 612 31.27 1.13 2.12
CA ILE A 612 32.45 1.17 1.26
C ILE A 612 32.64 -0.18 0.57
N LEU A 613 33.15 -0.18 -0.66
CA LEU A 613 33.60 -1.42 -1.28
C LEU A 613 34.76 -2.00 -0.47
N LYS A 614 34.60 -3.24 -0.03
CA LYS A 614 35.61 -3.99 0.71
C LYS A 614 35.56 -5.45 0.24
N PRO A 615 36.47 -5.88 -0.65
CA PRO A 615 36.54 -7.25 -1.14
C PRO A 615 36.59 -8.26 0.02
N ASN A 616 35.97 -9.43 -0.16
CA ASN A 616 35.89 -10.50 0.84
C ASN A 616 35.14 -10.13 2.14
N THR A 617 34.52 -8.96 2.21
CA THR A 617 33.64 -8.57 3.31
C THR A 617 32.20 -8.52 2.83
N THR A 618 31.28 -9.09 3.60
CA THR A 618 29.84 -8.94 3.37
C THR A 618 29.24 -8.06 4.45
N LEU A 619 28.54 -7.00 4.06
CA LEU A 619 27.79 -6.14 4.97
C LEU A 619 26.35 -6.65 5.09
N TYR A 620 25.87 -6.78 6.31
CA TYR A 620 24.50 -7.12 6.65
C TYR A 620 23.88 -5.96 7.41
N VAL A 621 22.88 -5.30 6.82
CA VAL A 621 22.14 -4.20 7.47
C VAL A 621 20.82 -4.75 7.97
N ARG A 622 20.50 -4.52 9.25
CA ARG A 622 19.30 -5.03 9.89
C ARG A 622 18.08 -4.25 9.43
N ASN A 623 17.04 -4.96 9.00
CA ASN A 623 15.81 -4.35 8.52
C ASN A 623 15.05 -3.65 9.67
N LYS A 624 14.26 -2.64 9.31
CA LYS A 624 13.34 -1.96 10.24
C LYS A 624 12.02 -2.68 10.31
N MET A 625 11.36 -2.57 11.46
CA MET A 625 9.99 -3.01 11.63
C MET A 625 9.22 -2.00 12.48
N LEU A 626 7.90 -1.95 12.32
CA LEU A 626 7.05 -1.16 13.20
C LEU A 626 6.75 -1.94 14.48
N GLN A 627 6.71 -1.22 15.59
CA GLN A 627 6.34 -1.72 16.91
C GLN A 627 5.20 -0.86 17.48
N ASN A 628 4.38 -1.47 18.33
CA ASN A 628 3.23 -0.80 18.97
C ASN A 628 2.27 -0.13 17.98
N LEU A 629 2.20 -0.65 16.75
CA LEU A 629 1.27 -0.19 15.73
C LEU A 629 -0.12 -0.75 16.04
N ASN A 630 -1.12 0.13 16.04
CA ASN A 630 -2.53 -0.26 16.19
C ASN A 630 -2.88 -1.39 15.22
N ASN A 631 -3.62 -2.40 15.69
CA ASN A 631 -3.97 -3.57 14.88
C ASN A 631 -4.85 -3.25 13.66
N ALA A 632 -5.49 -2.07 13.63
CA ALA A 632 -6.22 -1.60 12.47
C ALA A 632 -5.33 -1.10 11.32
N CYS A 633 -4.02 -0.98 11.54
CA CYS A 633 -3.05 -0.56 10.54
C CYS A 633 -2.33 -1.75 9.90
N ASN A 634 -2.04 -1.64 8.60
CA ASN A 634 -1.20 -2.60 7.89
C ASN A 634 0.25 -2.53 8.41
N LYS A 635 0.78 -3.66 8.88
CA LYS A 635 2.15 -3.80 9.41
C LYS A 635 3.20 -3.95 8.31
N GLN A 636 2.81 -4.13 7.05
CA GLN A 636 3.76 -4.20 5.95
C GLN A 636 4.41 -2.84 5.70
N VAL A 637 5.73 -2.89 5.50
CA VAL A 637 6.58 -1.73 5.22
C VAL A 637 7.09 -1.84 3.80
N VAL A 638 6.78 -0.84 2.98
CA VAL A 638 7.26 -0.71 1.61
C VAL A 638 8.48 0.21 1.58
N ASN A 639 9.55 -0.20 0.90
CA ASN A 639 10.72 0.66 0.75
C ASN A 639 10.47 1.69 -0.36
N ILE A 640 10.75 2.95 -0.09
CA ILE A 640 10.70 4.04 -1.06
C ILE A 640 12.01 4.81 -1.07
N ASP A 641 12.19 5.66 -2.07
CA ASP A 641 13.29 6.62 -2.10
C ASP A 641 12.89 8.00 -1.53
N SER A 642 13.88 8.85 -1.35
CA SER A 642 13.66 10.18 -0.77
C SER A 642 12.98 11.18 -1.70
N SER A 643 13.02 10.98 -3.02
CA SER A 643 12.24 11.79 -3.99
C SER A 643 10.76 11.48 -3.83
N GLN A 644 10.39 10.19 -3.80
CA GLN A 644 9.02 9.76 -3.53
C GLN A 644 8.55 10.22 -2.13
N TRP A 645 9.41 10.10 -1.12
CA TRP A 645 9.08 10.62 0.21
C TRP A 645 8.82 12.12 0.19
N LYS A 646 9.72 12.92 -0.39
CA LYS A 646 9.61 14.38 -0.43
C LYS A 646 8.33 14.84 -1.12
N ASN A 647 7.92 14.13 -2.17
CA ASN A 647 6.80 14.51 -3.01
C ASN A 647 5.44 14.01 -2.48
N TYR A 648 5.40 13.23 -1.40
CA TYR A 648 4.15 13.04 -0.64
C TYR A 648 3.78 14.31 0.12
N VAL A 649 2.49 14.63 0.15
CA VAL A 649 1.94 15.68 1.01
C VAL A 649 2.12 15.26 2.48
N LYS A 650 2.79 16.10 3.28
CA LYS A 650 3.09 15.79 4.68
C LYS A 650 1.95 16.24 5.59
N LYS A 651 1.45 15.33 6.44
CA LYS A 651 0.59 15.70 7.56
C LYS A 651 1.46 16.18 8.73
N SER A 652 1.00 17.22 9.42
CA SER A 652 1.64 17.70 10.64
C SER A 652 1.53 16.68 11.76
N GLY A 653 2.59 16.53 12.55
CA GLY A 653 2.62 15.62 13.70
C GLY A 653 3.08 14.22 13.36
N TYR A 654 3.02 13.35 14.36
CA TYR A 654 3.48 11.96 14.30
C TYR A 654 2.32 10.99 14.52
N MET A 655 2.46 9.79 13.98
CA MET A 655 1.65 8.64 14.39
C MET A 655 1.89 8.34 15.88
N SER A 656 0.90 7.74 16.52
CA SER A 656 0.95 7.26 17.91
C SER A 656 0.47 5.80 17.97
N PRO A 657 0.73 5.06 19.06
CA PRO A 657 0.19 3.72 19.23
C PRO A 657 -1.35 3.64 19.14
N SER A 658 -2.04 4.73 19.50
CA SER A 658 -3.50 4.87 19.38
C SER A 658 -3.96 5.36 18.00
N SER A 659 -3.06 5.75 17.10
CA SER A 659 -3.44 6.25 15.78
C SER A 659 -4.06 5.12 14.96
N THR A 660 -5.30 5.32 14.55
CA THR A 660 -6.03 4.43 13.64
C THR A 660 -5.71 4.76 12.19
N CYS A 661 -5.61 3.73 11.35
CA CYS A 661 -5.43 3.88 9.91
C CYS A 661 -6.78 4.06 9.18
N ASP A 662 -6.77 4.44 7.91
CA ASP A 662 -7.98 4.96 7.23
C ASP A 662 -9.19 4.01 7.25
N LEU A 663 -8.97 2.68 7.12
CA LEU A 663 -10.05 1.70 7.17
C LEU A 663 -10.78 1.75 8.52
N SER A 664 -10.05 1.83 9.63
CA SER A 664 -10.63 2.04 10.95
C SER A 664 -11.28 3.40 11.11
N THR A 665 -10.75 4.47 10.52
CA THR A 665 -11.37 5.81 10.63
C THR A 665 -12.71 5.87 9.90
N ALA A 666 -12.80 5.25 8.71
CA ALA A 666 -14.06 5.11 7.98
C ALA A 666 -15.09 4.31 8.80
N ILE A 667 -14.67 3.21 9.42
CA ILE A 667 -15.50 2.39 10.31
C ILE A 667 -15.91 3.17 11.58
N VAL A 668 -15.00 3.88 12.25
CA VAL A 668 -15.25 4.64 13.49
C VAL A 668 -16.18 5.83 13.28
N SER A 669 -16.04 6.54 12.16
CA SER A 669 -16.97 7.62 11.81
C SER A 669 -18.40 7.12 11.63
N SER A 670 -18.56 5.86 11.19
CA SER A 670 -19.86 5.20 11.06
C SER A 670 -20.42 4.64 12.38
N SER A 671 -19.58 4.34 13.38
CA SER A 671 -20.02 3.80 14.68
C SER A 671 -20.35 4.86 15.74
N THR A 672 -19.91 6.12 15.58
CA THR A 672 -20.12 7.17 16.59
C THR A 672 -21.61 7.45 16.86
N LYS A 673 -22.45 7.45 15.81
CA LYS A 673 -23.90 7.65 15.94
C LYS A 673 -24.57 6.45 16.63
N SER A 674 -24.14 5.23 16.32
CA SER A 674 -24.62 4.01 16.98
C SER A 674 -24.27 4.00 18.48
N ASN A 675 -23.07 4.43 18.87
CA ASN A 675 -22.64 4.50 20.27
C ASN A 675 -23.46 5.52 21.10
N GLN A 676 -23.80 6.67 20.49
CA GLN A 676 -24.67 7.67 21.14
C GLN A 676 -26.07 7.11 21.38
N ILE A 677 -26.64 6.42 20.39
CA ILE A 677 -27.95 5.80 20.51
C ILE A 677 -27.91 4.65 21.53
N GLN A 678 -26.85 3.84 21.55
CA GLN A 678 -26.64 2.76 22.52
C GLN A 678 -26.61 3.29 23.96
N THR A 679 -25.93 4.41 24.20
CA THR A 679 -25.92 5.06 25.53
C THR A 679 -27.32 5.51 25.95
N ALA A 680 -28.10 6.05 25.01
CA ALA A 680 -29.48 6.45 25.27
C ALA A 680 -30.39 5.25 25.56
N ILE A 681 -30.22 4.13 24.84
CA ILE A 681 -30.92 2.86 25.09
C ILE A 681 -30.62 2.34 26.49
N ILE A 682 -29.34 2.29 26.89
CA ILE A 682 -28.92 1.85 28.25
C ILE A 682 -29.56 2.75 29.32
N SER A 683 -29.58 4.07 29.11
CA SER A 683 -30.21 5.00 30.05
C SER A 683 -31.71 4.68 30.23
N LYS A 684 -32.43 4.49 29.13
CA LYS A 684 -33.87 4.20 29.16
C LYS A 684 -34.18 2.82 29.74
N ALA A 685 -33.37 1.81 29.45
CA ALA A 685 -33.48 0.50 30.09
C ALA A 685 -33.33 0.59 31.62
N LYS A 686 -32.37 1.38 32.12
CA LYS A 686 -32.17 1.61 33.56
C LYS A 686 -33.39 2.29 34.20
N GLU A 687 -34.00 3.26 33.51
CA GLU A 687 -35.23 3.93 33.97
C GLU A 687 -36.41 2.93 34.04
N ILE A 688 -36.56 2.05 33.05
CA ILE A 688 -37.57 0.99 33.02
C ILE A 688 -37.35 0.00 34.18
N VAL A 689 -36.12 -0.50 34.37
CA VAL A 689 -35.75 -1.41 35.47
C VAL A 689 -36.07 -0.78 36.83
N LYS A 690 -35.84 0.53 37.00
CA LYS A 690 -36.18 1.24 38.23
C LYS A 690 -37.68 1.20 38.51
N ILE A 691 -38.53 1.42 37.51
CA ILE A 691 -39.99 1.36 37.66
C ILE A 691 -40.45 -0.07 37.92
N LEU A 692 -39.94 -1.07 37.19
CA LEU A 692 -40.28 -2.48 37.38
C LEU A 692 -39.90 -2.97 38.78
N ASN A 693 -38.75 -2.56 39.32
CA ASN A 693 -38.36 -2.88 40.70
C ASN A 693 -39.30 -2.24 41.73
N ASN A 694 -39.78 -1.02 41.49
CA ASN A 694 -40.76 -0.37 42.36
C ASN A 694 -42.11 -1.09 42.32
N LEU A 695 -42.55 -1.52 41.14
CA LEU A 695 -43.76 -2.33 40.97
C LEU A 695 -43.60 -3.70 41.64
N ASN A 696 -42.43 -4.35 41.52
CA ASN A 696 -42.16 -5.63 42.17
C ASN A 696 -42.25 -5.54 43.70
N LYS A 697 -41.59 -4.54 44.30
CA LYS A 697 -41.64 -4.30 45.76
C LYS A 697 -43.04 -4.01 46.27
N LYS A 698 -43.86 -3.32 45.47
CA LYS A 698 -45.26 -3.04 45.80
C LYS A 698 -46.14 -4.28 45.62
N SER A 699 -45.87 -5.10 44.61
CA SER A 699 -46.52 -6.41 44.44
C SER A 699 -46.29 -7.30 45.66
N ASP A 700 -45.06 -7.35 46.19
CA ASP A 700 -44.73 -8.10 47.40
C ASP A 700 -45.48 -7.60 48.66
N SER A 701 -45.90 -6.32 48.67
CA SER A 701 -46.71 -5.74 49.74
C SER A 701 -48.22 -6.04 49.62
N ILE A 702 -48.68 -6.49 48.44
CA ILE A 702 -50.10 -6.77 48.12
C ILE A 702 -50.29 -8.29 47.91
N ASN A 703 -49.66 -9.09 48.76
CA ASN A 703 -49.39 -10.50 48.46
C ASN A 703 -50.54 -11.48 48.73
N ASN A 704 -51.80 -11.15 48.40
CA ASN A 704 -52.87 -12.16 48.34
C ASN A 704 -54.01 -11.82 47.37
N THR A 705 -53.91 -10.76 46.56
CA THR A 705 -55.14 -10.16 46.01
C THR A 705 -55.09 -9.54 44.61
N THR A 706 -53.96 -9.51 43.90
CA THR A 706 -53.84 -8.76 42.64
C THR A 706 -53.44 -9.55 41.39
N GLY A 707 -53.26 -10.88 41.47
CA GLY A 707 -52.96 -11.70 40.28
C GLY A 707 -51.66 -11.32 39.54
N LEU A 708 -50.81 -10.51 40.17
CA LEU A 708 -49.54 -10.06 39.62
C LEU A 708 -48.56 -11.23 39.55
N ASN A 709 -48.18 -11.62 38.33
CA ASN A 709 -47.19 -12.67 38.12
C ASN A 709 -45.79 -12.12 38.39
N THR A 710 -45.35 -12.17 39.65
CA THR A 710 -44.03 -11.71 40.12
C THR A 710 -42.88 -12.34 39.33
N ASN A 711 -43.03 -13.59 38.89
CA ASN A 711 -42.03 -14.27 38.05
C ASN A 711 -41.84 -13.59 36.70
N MET A 712 -42.92 -13.03 36.13
CA MET A 712 -42.86 -12.30 34.86
C MET A 712 -42.22 -10.91 35.03
N ILE A 713 -42.49 -10.20 36.14
CA ILE A 713 -41.81 -8.93 36.45
C ILE A 713 -40.31 -9.15 36.65
N GLN A 714 -39.93 -10.18 37.42
CA GLN A 714 -38.54 -10.56 37.61
C GLN A 714 -37.86 -11.00 36.30
N SER A 715 -38.56 -11.76 35.45
CA SER A 715 -38.07 -12.11 34.11
C SER A 715 -37.81 -10.88 33.24
N ASN A 716 -38.71 -9.89 33.28
CA ASN A 716 -38.54 -8.65 32.52
C ASN A 716 -37.38 -7.80 33.06
N ILE A 717 -37.25 -7.68 34.38
CA ILE A 717 -36.09 -7.01 35.01
C ILE A 717 -34.78 -7.67 34.56
N GLN A 718 -34.71 -9.00 34.59
CA GLN A 718 -33.52 -9.74 34.17
C GLN A 718 -33.19 -9.43 32.70
N LYS A 719 -34.18 -9.45 31.80
CA LYS A 719 -33.95 -9.18 30.39
C LYS A 719 -33.45 -7.76 30.11
N TYR A 720 -33.98 -6.74 30.78
CA TYR A 720 -33.45 -5.38 30.64
C TYR A 720 -32.03 -5.26 31.23
N ASN A 721 -31.72 -5.97 32.31
CA ASN A 721 -30.37 -6.04 32.85
C ASN A 721 -29.40 -6.75 31.89
N ASP A 722 -29.82 -7.83 31.25
CA ASP A 722 -29.02 -8.54 30.24
C ASP A 722 -28.69 -7.61 29.08
N VAL A 723 -29.66 -6.83 28.58
CA VAL A 723 -29.42 -5.81 27.55
C VAL A 723 -28.44 -4.74 28.03
N ILE A 724 -28.58 -4.26 29.27
CA ILE A 724 -27.67 -3.26 29.84
C ILE A 724 -26.24 -3.82 29.90
N VAL A 725 -26.06 -5.06 30.34
CA VAL A 725 -24.76 -5.73 30.43
C VAL A 725 -24.17 -5.90 29.04
N GLU A 726 -24.89 -6.54 28.12
CA GLU A 726 -24.42 -6.77 26.76
C GLU A 726 -24.08 -5.44 26.05
N MET A 727 -24.98 -4.44 26.08
CA MET A 727 -24.71 -3.13 25.49
C MET A 727 -23.56 -2.37 26.16
N SER A 728 -23.34 -2.55 27.47
CA SER A 728 -22.21 -1.94 28.17
C SER A 728 -20.86 -2.57 27.81
N GLU A 729 -20.82 -3.88 27.55
CA GLU A 729 -19.62 -4.57 27.09
C GLU A 729 -19.16 -4.08 25.71
N PHE A 730 -20.06 -3.58 24.86
CA PHE A 730 -19.69 -2.94 23.57
C PHE A 730 -19.09 -1.54 23.73
N THR A 731 -19.44 -0.81 24.79
CA THR A 731 -18.94 0.57 25.03
C THR A 731 -17.54 0.61 25.64
N ASP A 732 -17.07 -0.46 26.29
CA ASP A 732 -15.81 -0.46 27.07
C ASP A 732 -14.59 -1.02 26.31
N VAL A 733 -14.75 -1.48 25.05
CA VAL A 733 -13.62 -1.98 24.25
C VAL A 733 -12.89 -0.83 23.57
N ARG A 734 -12.00 -0.18 24.33
CA ARG A 734 -11.07 0.85 23.85
C ARG A 734 -10.05 0.38 22.79
N GLU A 735 -10.27 -0.65 21.96
CA GLU A 735 -9.24 -1.00 20.95
C GLU A 735 -9.56 -1.90 19.72
N ASN A 736 -10.76 -2.45 19.47
CA ASN A 736 -10.93 -3.39 18.33
C ASN A 736 -12.21 -3.20 17.48
N ASN A 737 -12.18 -2.20 16.58
CA ASN A 737 -13.33 -1.81 15.74
C ASN A 737 -13.78 -2.83 14.68
N ILE A 738 -12.93 -3.75 14.24
CA ILE A 738 -13.33 -4.78 13.25
C ILE A 738 -14.10 -5.93 13.92
N SER A 739 -13.79 -6.24 15.18
CA SER A 739 -14.51 -7.29 15.93
C SER A 739 -15.93 -6.87 16.29
N ASN A 740 -16.21 -5.56 16.38
CA ASN A 740 -17.53 -5.06 16.75
C ASN A 740 -18.54 -5.22 15.60
N ILE A 741 -18.10 -5.07 14.35
CA ILE A 741 -18.95 -5.31 13.16
C ILE A 741 -19.41 -6.77 13.07
N VAL A 742 -18.58 -7.73 13.50
CA VAL A 742 -18.91 -9.16 13.49
C VAL A 742 -19.77 -9.56 14.69
N LYS A 743 -19.68 -8.85 15.82
CA LYS A 743 -20.49 -9.09 17.03
C LYS A 743 -21.86 -8.37 17.00
N GLU A 744 -22.06 -7.41 16.10
CA GLU A 744 -23.33 -6.67 15.93
C GLU A 744 -24.49 -7.53 15.39
N SER A 745 -24.22 -8.70 14.80
CA SER A 745 -25.27 -9.65 14.41
C SER A 745 -26.04 -10.22 15.60
N ASP A 746 -25.39 -10.31 16.76
CA ASP A 746 -25.96 -10.91 17.98
C ASP A 746 -27.01 -9.97 18.60
N ILE A 747 -26.79 -8.66 18.53
CA ILE A 747 -27.74 -7.63 18.97
C ILE A 747 -29.04 -7.69 18.16
N LYS A 748 -28.96 -7.94 16.84
CA LYS A 748 -30.15 -8.02 15.97
C LYS A 748 -31.03 -9.22 16.33
N VAL A 749 -30.44 -10.33 16.74
CA VAL A 749 -31.14 -11.56 17.15
C VAL A 749 -31.77 -11.41 18.54
N LEU A 750 -31.12 -10.71 19.48
CA LEU A 750 -31.70 -10.40 20.79
C LEU A 750 -32.95 -9.50 20.67
N GLN A 751 -32.92 -8.54 19.73
CA GLN A 751 -33.94 -7.49 19.58
C GLN A 751 -35.26 -7.94 18.97
N GLU A 752 -35.27 -8.94 18.07
CA GLU A 752 -36.50 -9.48 17.47
C GLU A 752 -37.40 -10.18 18.52
N ASN A 753 -36.83 -10.60 19.66
CA ASN A 753 -37.58 -11.22 20.75
C ASN A 753 -38.28 -10.23 21.70
N TYR A 754 -38.00 -8.92 21.63
CA TYR A 754 -38.42 -7.97 22.67
C TYR A 754 -39.73 -7.24 22.40
N GLY A 755 -40.20 -7.15 21.15
CA GLY A 755 -41.54 -6.62 20.83
C GLY A 755 -42.68 -7.40 21.49
N TYR A 756 -42.48 -8.69 21.74
CA TYR A 756 -43.44 -9.56 22.43
C TYR A 756 -43.59 -9.26 23.95
N MET A 757 -42.62 -8.57 24.55
CA MET A 757 -42.62 -8.28 26.00
C MET A 757 -43.50 -7.11 26.40
N PHE A 758 -43.66 -6.13 25.51
CA PHE A 758 -44.51 -4.97 25.73
C PHE A 758 -45.98 -5.38 25.88
N TRP A 759 -46.44 -6.26 24.99
CA TRP A 759 -47.80 -6.79 25.01
C TRP A 759 -48.11 -7.59 26.27
N SER A 760 -47.11 -8.27 26.85
CA SER A 760 -47.28 -8.98 28.11
C SER A 760 -47.39 -8.03 29.30
N ILE A 761 -46.58 -6.97 29.38
CA ILE A 761 -46.68 -5.96 30.46
C ILE A 761 -48.00 -5.19 30.37
N LEU A 762 -48.40 -4.77 29.16
CA LEU A 762 -49.64 -4.05 28.94
C LEU A 762 -50.83 -4.93 29.34
N ALA A 763 -50.86 -6.20 28.92
CA ALA A 763 -51.91 -7.15 29.28
C ALA A 763 -52.04 -7.34 30.81
N ILE A 764 -50.93 -7.44 31.54
CA ILE A 764 -50.98 -7.52 33.01
C ILE A 764 -51.52 -6.22 33.59
N ALA A 765 -51.07 -5.07 33.10
CA ALA A 765 -51.52 -3.76 33.56
C ALA A 765 -53.04 -3.59 33.39
N THR A 766 -53.59 -4.00 32.23
CA THR A 766 -55.04 -4.03 32.02
C THR A 766 -55.69 -4.95 33.03
N VAL A 767 -55.21 -6.20 33.19
CA VAL A 767 -55.79 -7.17 34.13
C VAL A 767 -55.82 -6.66 35.58
N ILE A 768 -54.76 -6.03 36.08
CA ILE A 768 -54.72 -5.45 37.44
C ILE A 768 -55.80 -4.37 37.59
N VAL A 769 -55.91 -3.48 36.59
CA VAL A 769 -56.88 -2.39 36.60
C VAL A 769 -58.30 -2.94 36.55
N THR A 770 -58.57 -3.91 35.67
CA THR A 770 -59.90 -4.55 35.56
C THR A 770 -60.27 -5.29 36.86
N MET A 771 -59.34 -6.04 37.46
CA MET A 771 -59.58 -6.75 38.72
C MET A 771 -59.86 -5.80 39.89
N ASN A 772 -59.21 -4.64 39.92
CA ASN A 772 -59.41 -3.65 40.97
C ASN A 772 -60.71 -2.84 40.77
N ILE A 773 -61.15 -2.65 39.53
CA ILE A 773 -62.47 -2.08 39.20
C ILE A 773 -63.59 -3.05 39.56
N MET A 774 -63.43 -4.34 39.25
CA MET A 774 -64.42 -5.41 39.55
C MET A 774 -64.58 -5.73 41.04
N ARG A 775 -63.70 -5.20 41.90
CA ARG A 775 -63.72 -5.44 43.35
C ARG A 775 -64.47 -4.39 44.15
N LYS A 776 -64.98 -3.36 43.47
CA LYS A 776 -66.06 -2.49 43.95
C LYS A 776 -67.37 -2.97 43.38
#